data_AF-A0A7Z8RPG5-F1
#
_entry.id   AF-A0A7Z8RPG5-F1
#
_cell.length_a   1.000
_cell.length_b   1.000
_cell.length_c   1.000
_cell.angle_alpha   90.00
_cell.angle_beta   90.00
_cell.angle_gamma   90.00
#
_symmetry.space_group_name_H-M   'P 1'
#
loop_
_entity.id
_entity.type
_entity.pdbx_description
1 polymer ?
#
loop_
_entity_poly.entity_id
_entity_poly.type
_entity_poly.pdbx_seq_one_letter_code
_entity_poly.pdbx_strand_id
1 'polypeptide(L)'
;MDQEYIELKHLDYKVTDNDLRFLVENNIISIKYKNKTAFIHREDFKKHVQWERKFSEEYFTIKQFWAYLGLKSLDNRQLLNAYYKNLVSLSREGHIYLRTLEYPLFTLNDQKEYRLVRRYVRKREVIDILDKYVTINEFMKMADIGYAQAMFVIDSFNIRKMQFIRKKEFTFYKKKDIRMFLMYRSKTVGEKIRLNISNEDLVILNDVLKLLDLNVYNYKKFLEKGLLKISQKIGRHIFFRKEEVVSLKKEKEEMDKELRVKYYTRQEIFNEFNINVDSIRENIQTIEIPILVRGLPRYFNGRYLYLKEDIIKEYERRNENLNLYIDRGSIYDNFMYRLRAEGMEFSDSCKETGRLWFEFVRLKSESYSGSNFVSKNARVLEYLSVTRVLTGRVFDKELFMYSSKELNLMFFNNNTKEKVKKILYIFLREIDQMEGYFLKEKMFKIRNINSPYKGEVKKKKQSEIYTAEEFMKFFKYISNLDIHKDKAISSVREVLLKSLRNNSKDVSYNRYDSVWLYTLVHLNNAWRHWDCMEIPRISFEGTSIIDSIEWIQNNELSIEDAKTIIRKIQIKNLKHSKTGANRYFYCSEQLILPMAYAAVLCEIRTRIFNPLSDSLIDFQSKNRLLTSYPYKAFFDAFPEENLKFSSLKMNRTFITLAYNLSKNQKGSAHELELLKFLRNHKSIETTNIYIHINQREVNFLSNQIFSRDYFGFIADGFANILFGPTKNIEERTNQINIIYEKIGKDLRLEGIVDALLYLIKQENVVMDIIKGLDEETMQNIYNRLNMGMLYSKTRHVQCLVSSENCMYPERENCIGCPFAIYNFYALSAITEQILNHVDFFARNDREHRYKGDYERNAILFFRDLKLFKEAEKKFGSSIYEFLGMTKREFEFVLSQLPSVTQYISQTK
;
A
#
# COMPACT_ATOMS: atom_id res chain seq x y z
N MET A 1 -24.85 -13.08 120.55
CA MET A 1 -23.78 -13.95 120.00
C MET A 1 -23.09 -13.14 118.91
N ASP A 2 -21.78 -12.98 119.04
CA ASP A 2 -20.94 -12.01 118.35
C ASP A 2 -21.34 -11.78 116.88
N GLN A 3 -21.74 -10.55 116.54
CA GLN A 3 -22.03 -10.12 115.16
C GLN A 3 -20.83 -10.29 114.20
N GLU A 4 -19.65 -10.55 114.76
CA GLU A 4 -18.39 -10.78 114.09
C GLU A 4 -18.24 -12.18 113.49
N TYR A 5 -18.99 -13.20 113.93
CA TYR A 5 -18.76 -14.58 113.52
C TYR A 5 -20.02 -15.21 112.89
N ILE A 6 -19.92 -15.70 111.65
CA ILE A 6 -21.01 -16.32 110.87
C ILE A 6 -20.87 -17.84 110.89
N GLU A 7 -21.98 -18.55 111.07
CA GLU A 7 -22.03 -20.01 110.90
C GLU A 7 -21.92 -20.40 109.43
N LEU A 8 -21.07 -21.38 109.15
CA LEU A 8 -20.68 -21.87 107.83
C LEU A 8 -21.85 -22.20 106.88
N LYS A 9 -23.00 -22.65 107.43
CA LYS A 9 -24.22 -22.98 106.68
C LYS A 9 -25.00 -21.78 106.15
N HIS A 10 -24.71 -20.58 106.66
CA HIS A 10 -25.38 -19.32 106.28
C HIS A 10 -24.56 -18.48 105.29
N LEU A 11 -23.48 -19.04 104.73
CA LEU A 11 -22.74 -18.42 103.65
C LEU A 11 -23.42 -18.71 102.31
N ASP A 12 -23.66 -17.67 101.50
CA ASP A 12 -24.18 -17.79 100.13
C ASP A 12 -23.17 -18.43 99.14
N TYR A 13 -22.05 -18.97 99.62
CA TYR A 13 -20.95 -19.52 98.83
C TYR A 13 -20.71 -20.99 99.19
N LYS A 14 -20.58 -21.91 98.22
CA LYS A 14 -20.25 -23.31 98.50
C LYS A 14 -18.73 -23.49 98.64
N VAL A 15 -18.21 -23.12 99.81
CA VAL A 15 -16.82 -23.41 100.18
C VAL A 15 -16.76 -24.80 100.80
N THR A 16 -15.86 -25.69 100.34
CA THR A 16 -15.76 -27.05 100.90
C THR A 16 -15.03 -27.04 102.25
N ASP A 17 -15.26 -28.05 103.10
CA ASP A 17 -14.57 -28.18 104.39
C ASP A 17 -13.03 -28.20 104.25
N ASN A 18 -12.51 -28.71 103.12
CA ASN A 18 -11.08 -28.71 102.83
C ASN A 18 -10.56 -27.32 102.46
N ASP A 19 -11.34 -26.53 101.72
CA ASP A 19 -11.00 -25.15 101.36
C ASP A 19 -10.95 -24.27 102.62
N LEU A 20 -11.87 -24.50 103.56
CA LEU A 20 -11.92 -23.80 104.84
C LEU A 20 -10.75 -24.15 105.76
N ARG A 21 -10.36 -25.43 105.84
CA ARG A 21 -9.15 -25.84 106.57
C ARG A 21 -7.92 -25.13 106.03
N PHE A 22 -7.78 -25.05 104.70
CA PHE A 22 -6.66 -24.34 104.09
C PHE A 22 -6.64 -22.85 104.44
N LEU A 23 -7.79 -22.17 104.40
CA LEU A 23 -7.90 -20.74 104.75
C LEU A 23 -7.54 -20.46 106.21
N VAL A 24 -7.82 -21.41 107.11
CA VAL A 24 -7.45 -21.31 108.53
C VAL A 24 -5.98 -21.61 108.77
N GLU A 25 -5.47 -22.70 108.18
CA GLU A 25 -4.06 -23.12 108.34
C GLU A 25 -3.07 -22.07 107.82
N ASN A 26 -3.48 -21.26 106.84
CA ASN A 26 -2.69 -20.16 106.28
C ASN A 26 -3.00 -18.79 106.93
N ASN A 27 -3.73 -18.75 108.06
CA ASN A 27 -4.11 -17.52 108.78
C ASN A 27 -4.85 -16.47 107.91
N ILE A 28 -5.60 -16.91 106.89
CA ILE A 28 -6.37 -16.01 106.02
C ILE A 28 -7.71 -15.65 106.67
N ILE A 29 -8.29 -16.61 107.42
CA ILE A 29 -9.59 -16.45 108.07
C ILE A 29 -9.54 -17.04 109.48
N SER A 30 -10.03 -16.27 110.46
CA SER A 30 -10.15 -16.71 111.84
C SER A 30 -11.41 -17.57 112.05
N ILE A 31 -11.28 -18.73 112.69
CA ILE A 31 -12.42 -19.61 113.04
C ILE A 31 -12.50 -19.82 114.56
N LYS A 32 -13.72 -19.72 115.09
CA LYS A 32 -14.08 -20.14 116.46
C LYS A 32 -14.95 -21.40 116.40
N TYR A 33 -14.60 -22.41 117.19
CA TYR A 33 -15.42 -23.60 117.34
C TYR A 33 -16.28 -23.50 118.60
N LYS A 34 -17.60 -23.72 118.46
CA LYS A 34 -18.52 -23.83 119.60
C LYS A 34 -19.39 -25.06 119.38
N ASN A 35 -19.40 -26.02 120.30
CA ASN A 35 -20.22 -27.24 120.23
C ASN A 35 -20.16 -27.98 118.87
N LYS A 36 -18.95 -28.19 118.33
CA LYS A 36 -18.68 -28.84 117.03
C LYS A 36 -19.14 -28.07 115.78
N THR A 37 -19.71 -26.87 115.90
CA THR A 37 -19.97 -25.98 114.75
C THR A 37 -18.86 -24.93 114.63
N ALA A 38 -18.39 -24.74 113.40
CA ALA A 38 -17.35 -23.77 113.05
C ALA A 38 -17.99 -22.43 112.68
N PHE A 39 -17.57 -21.37 113.36
CA PHE A 39 -17.98 -20.00 113.08
C PHE A 39 -16.79 -19.22 112.51
N ILE A 40 -17.02 -18.55 111.38
CA ILE A 40 -16.01 -17.84 110.60
C ILE A 40 -16.09 -16.35 110.91
N HIS A 41 -14.94 -15.69 111.11
CA HIS A 41 -14.89 -14.23 111.22
C HIS A 41 -15.41 -13.57 109.93
N ARG A 42 -16.53 -12.86 110.06
CA ARG A 42 -17.30 -12.25 108.97
C ARG A 42 -16.46 -11.27 108.17
N GLU A 43 -15.64 -10.47 108.86
CA GLU A 43 -14.86 -9.44 108.21
C GLU A 43 -13.67 -10.01 107.44
N ASP A 44 -13.02 -11.05 107.97
CA ASP A 44 -11.90 -11.75 107.30
C ASP A 44 -12.39 -12.45 106.04
N PHE A 45 -13.51 -13.16 106.14
CA PHE A 45 -14.13 -13.83 104.99
C PHE A 45 -14.60 -12.81 103.94
N LYS A 46 -15.18 -11.68 104.35
CA LYS A 46 -15.59 -10.60 103.43
C LYS A 46 -14.38 -9.97 102.72
N LYS A 47 -13.27 -9.74 103.44
CA LYS A 47 -12.00 -9.27 102.86
C LYS A 47 -11.45 -10.28 101.84
N HIS A 48 -11.50 -11.57 102.16
CA HIS A 48 -11.07 -12.63 101.26
C HIS A 48 -11.94 -12.72 99.98
N VAL A 49 -13.27 -12.69 100.11
CA VAL A 49 -14.21 -12.63 98.97
C VAL A 49 -13.94 -11.40 98.09
N GLN A 50 -13.74 -10.23 98.70
CA GLN A 50 -13.42 -9.00 97.98
C GLN A 50 -12.08 -9.11 97.25
N TRP A 51 -11.07 -9.73 97.87
CA TRP A 51 -9.80 -10.01 97.23
C TRP A 51 -9.94 -10.96 96.02
N GLU A 52 -10.67 -12.08 96.15
CA GLU A 52 -10.90 -13.01 95.04
C GLU A 52 -11.67 -12.36 93.88
N ARG A 53 -12.69 -11.54 94.20
CA ARG A 53 -13.41 -10.76 93.19
C ARG A 53 -12.50 -9.79 92.46
N LYS A 54 -11.73 -8.97 93.19
CA LYS A 54 -10.75 -8.04 92.60
C LYS A 54 -9.70 -8.79 91.76
N PHE A 55 -9.26 -9.95 92.21
CA PHE A 55 -8.33 -10.79 91.47
C PHE A 55 -8.94 -11.32 90.17
N SER A 56 -10.20 -11.75 90.18
CA SER A 56 -10.93 -12.19 88.97
C SER A 56 -11.18 -11.05 87.96
N GLU A 57 -11.27 -9.81 88.43
CA GLU A 57 -11.37 -8.62 87.60
C GLU A 57 -10.03 -8.30 86.92
N GLU A 58 -8.90 -8.48 87.62
CA GLU A 58 -7.56 -8.16 87.13
C GLU A 58 -6.92 -9.28 86.28
N TYR A 59 -7.37 -10.53 86.40
CA TYR A 59 -6.74 -11.69 85.75
C TYR A 59 -7.74 -12.56 84.98
N PHE A 60 -7.31 -13.08 83.83
CA PHE A 60 -7.99 -14.15 83.10
C PHE A 60 -7.53 -15.51 83.59
N THR A 61 -8.45 -16.48 83.65
CA THR A 61 -8.04 -17.89 83.60
C THR A 61 -7.46 -18.23 82.23
N ILE A 62 -6.65 -19.29 82.11
CA ILE A 62 -6.13 -19.72 80.79
C ILE A 62 -7.26 -19.95 79.78
N LYS A 63 -8.38 -20.53 80.22
CA LYS A 63 -9.56 -20.76 79.37
C LYS A 63 -10.16 -19.43 78.89
N GLN A 64 -10.40 -18.49 79.80
CA GLN A 64 -10.93 -17.17 79.47
C GLN A 64 -9.99 -16.40 78.54
N PHE A 65 -8.68 -16.46 78.77
CA PHE A 65 -7.67 -15.81 77.94
C PHE A 65 -7.75 -16.29 76.48
N TRP A 66 -7.78 -17.60 76.24
CA TRP A 66 -7.85 -18.14 74.89
C TRP A 66 -9.21 -17.91 74.23
N ALA A 67 -10.30 -17.96 75.00
CA ALA A 67 -11.63 -17.60 74.52
C ALA A 67 -11.68 -16.11 74.10
N TYR A 68 -11.03 -15.23 74.86
CA TYR A 68 -10.93 -13.81 74.57
C TYR A 68 -10.12 -13.53 73.29
N LEU A 69 -9.12 -14.37 72.98
CA LEU A 69 -8.39 -14.33 71.71
C LEU A 69 -9.11 -15.06 70.55
N GLY A 70 -10.35 -15.55 70.75
CA GLY A 70 -11.19 -16.11 69.70
C GLY A 70 -11.11 -17.63 69.51
N LEU A 71 -10.42 -18.37 70.40
CA LEU A 71 -10.34 -19.83 70.31
C LEU A 71 -11.59 -20.48 70.91
N LYS A 72 -12.49 -20.99 70.05
CA LYS A 72 -13.73 -21.66 70.48
C LYS A 72 -13.45 -23.11 70.90
N SER A 73 -13.89 -23.47 72.11
CA SER A 73 -13.79 -24.80 72.76
C SER A 73 -12.37 -25.26 73.17
N LEU A 74 -12.14 -25.34 74.49
CA LEU A 74 -10.89 -25.77 75.13
C LEU A 74 -11.20 -26.77 76.26
N ASP A 75 -11.72 -27.93 75.88
CA ASP A 75 -12.09 -28.99 76.85
C ASP A 75 -11.01 -30.07 77.03
N ASN A 76 -10.01 -30.10 76.13
CA ASN A 76 -8.91 -31.05 76.23
C ASN A 76 -7.77 -30.53 77.13
N ARG A 77 -7.53 -31.21 78.27
CA ARG A 77 -6.47 -30.88 79.25
C ARG A 77 -5.04 -30.90 78.67
N GLN A 78 -4.75 -31.77 77.71
CA GLN A 78 -3.40 -31.87 77.12
C GLN A 78 -3.08 -30.63 76.26
N LEU A 79 -4.04 -30.18 75.46
CA LEU A 79 -3.90 -28.96 74.64
C LEU A 79 -3.75 -27.70 75.52
N LEU A 80 -4.48 -27.63 76.63
CA LEU A 80 -4.42 -26.51 77.56
C LEU A 80 -3.04 -26.38 78.22
N ASN A 81 -2.38 -27.50 78.52
CA ASN A 81 -1.00 -27.53 79.02
C ASN A 81 0.02 -27.15 77.93
N ALA A 82 -0.16 -27.59 76.69
CA ALA A 82 0.72 -27.22 75.58
C ALA A 82 0.66 -25.71 75.31
N TYR A 83 -0.53 -25.12 75.31
CA TYR A 83 -0.71 -23.68 75.13
C TYR A 83 -0.18 -22.87 76.32
N TYR A 84 -0.26 -23.41 77.53
CA TYR A 84 0.35 -22.77 78.70
C TYR A 84 1.89 -22.67 78.58
N LYS A 85 2.56 -23.67 78.00
CA LYS A 85 4.03 -23.58 77.76
C LYS A 85 4.40 -22.39 76.87
N ASN A 86 3.57 -22.07 75.87
CA ASN A 86 3.80 -20.89 75.02
C ASN A 86 3.63 -19.59 75.82
N LEU A 87 2.65 -19.53 76.72
CA LEU A 87 2.47 -18.39 77.61
C LEU A 87 3.66 -18.21 78.56
N VAL A 88 4.25 -19.30 79.05
CA VAL A 88 5.47 -19.22 79.88
C VAL A 88 6.64 -18.63 79.10
N SER A 89 6.81 -18.98 77.80
CA SER A 89 7.82 -18.34 76.95
C SER A 89 7.60 -16.84 76.83
N LEU A 90 6.38 -16.43 76.50
CA LEU A 90 6.02 -15.02 76.37
C LEU A 90 6.16 -14.25 77.69
N SER A 91 5.97 -14.93 78.83
CA SER A 91 6.19 -14.33 80.13
C SER A 91 7.67 -14.12 80.45
N ARG A 92 8.54 -15.07 80.06
CA ARG A 92 10.01 -14.91 80.17
C ARG A 92 10.54 -13.79 79.27
N GLU A 93 9.92 -13.58 78.12
CA GLU A 93 10.21 -12.47 77.20
C GLU A 93 9.64 -11.12 77.69
N GLY A 94 8.92 -11.11 78.82
CA GLY A 94 8.37 -9.89 79.44
C GLY A 94 7.10 -9.36 78.78
N HIS A 95 6.47 -10.12 77.89
CA HIS A 95 5.27 -9.69 77.16
C HIS A 95 3.98 -9.88 77.95
N ILE A 96 3.89 -10.92 78.78
CA ILE A 96 2.71 -11.19 79.61
C ILE A 96 3.11 -11.53 81.05
N TYR A 97 2.22 -11.24 81.98
CA TYR A 97 2.42 -11.61 83.38
C TYR A 97 1.57 -12.82 83.75
N LEU A 98 2.24 -13.90 84.15
CA LEU A 98 1.63 -15.11 84.65
C LEU A 98 1.68 -15.13 86.17
N ARG A 99 0.54 -15.45 86.78
CA ARG A 99 0.45 -15.66 88.22
C ARG A 99 -0.06 -17.06 88.49
N THR A 100 0.69 -17.81 89.29
CA THR A 100 0.25 -19.10 89.81
C THR A 100 -0.11 -18.90 91.27
N LEU A 101 -1.36 -19.20 91.63
CA LEU A 101 -1.80 -19.22 93.02
C LEU A 101 -1.51 -20.59 93.62
N GLU A 102 -1.14 -20.62 94.89
CA GLU A 102 -0.92 -21.86 95.63
C GLU A 102 -2.22 -22.67 95.77
N TYR A 103 -3.35 -21.96 95.83
CA TYR A 103 -4.70 -22.48 95.94
C TYR A 103 -5.65 -21.87 94.89
N PRO A 104 -6.73 -22.56 94.49
CA PRO A 104 -7.73 -22.02 93.57
C PRO A 104 -8.62 -20.99 94.27
N LEU A 105 -9.33 -20.16 93.48
CA LEU A 105 -10.28 -19.19 94.04
C LEU A 105 -11.50 -19.92 94.64
N PHE A 106 -11.57 -20.00 95.97
CA PHE A 106 -12.49 -20.87 96.68
C PHE A 106 -13.93 -20.37 96.61
N THR A 107 -14.14 -19.05 96.70
CA THR A 107 -15.47 -18.43 96.66
C THR A 107 -16.07 -18.40 95.25
N LEU A 108 -15.22 -18.61 94.22
CA LEU A 108 -15.59 -18.68 92.82
C LEU A 108 -15.54 -20.10 92.24
N ASN A 109 -15.23 -21.12 93.06
CA ASN A 109 -14.99 -22.50 92.64
C ASN A 109 -16.24 -23.18 92.03
N ASP A 110 -17.44 -22.71 92.38
CA ASP A 110 -18.72 -23.16 91.82
C ASP A 110 -18.88 -22.77 90.33
N GLN A 111 -18.20 -21.71 89.90
CA GLN A 111 -18.21 -21.30 88.50
C GLN A 111 -17.29 -22.25 87.72
N LYS A 112 -17.83 -22.87 86.66
CA LYS A 112 -17.12 -23.85 85.80
C LYS A 112 -15.75 -23.33 85.31
N GLU A 113 -15.59 -22.02 85.17
CA GLU A 113 -14.40 -21.36 84.65
C GLU A 113 -13.25 -21.29 85.65
N TYR A 114 -13.54 -21.22 86.95
CA TYR A 114 -12.53 -21.06 88.02
C TYR A 114 -12.29 -22.36 88.81
N ARG A 115 -13.12 -23.38 88.58
CA ARG A 115 -13.05 -24.66 89.29
C ARG A 115 -11.66 -25.31 89.20
N LEU A 116 -10.98 -25.45 90.34
CA LEU A 116 -9.62 -26.02 90.48
C LEU A 116 -8.53 -25.32 89.62
N VAL A 117 -8.76 -24.10 89.16
CA VAL A 117 -7.77 -23.34 88.37
C VAL A 117 -6.79 -22.63 89.28
N ARG A 118 -5.49 -22.78 89.01
CA ARG A 118 -4.42 -22.11 89.78
C ARG A 118 -3.56 -21.17 88.95
N ARG A 119 -3.76 -21.11 87.63
CA ARG A 119 -2.89 -20.39 86.70
C ARG A 119 -3.68 -19.30 85.99
N TYR A 120 -3.14 -18.09 86.05
CA TYR A 120 -3.81 -16.87 85.62
C TYR A 120 -2.90 -15.98 84.78
N VAL A 121 -3.52 -15.24 83.86
CA VAL A 121 -2.86 -14.24 82.99
C VAL A 121 -3.42 -12.87 83.34
N ARG A 122 -2.59 -11.89 83.64
CA ARG A 122 -3.07 -10.54 83.97
C ARG A 122 -3.70 -9.86 82.74
N LYS A 123 -4.89 -9.28 82.90
CA LYS A 123 -5.66 -8.72 81.78
C LYS A 123 -4.99 -7.50 81.14
N ARG A 124 -4.32 -6.68 81.94
CA ARG A 124 -3.72 -5.40 81.52
C ARG A 124 -2.77 -5.56 80.33
N GLU A 125 -1.83 -6.50 80.42
CA GLU A 125 -0.85 -6.75 79.35
C GLU A 125 -1.51 -7.30 78.09
N VAL A 126 -2.55 -8.12 78.25
CA VAL A 126 -3.28 -8.70 77.13
C VAL A 126 -4.03 -7.61 76.36
N ILE A 127 -4.69 -6.70 77.06
CA ILE A 127 -5.36 -5.54 76.46
C ILE A 127 -4.33 -4.62 75.78
N ASP A 128 -3.19 -4.36 76.43
CA ASP A 128 -2.11 -3.55 75.85
C ASP A 128 -1.52 -4.17 74.58
N ILE A 129 -1.40 -5.50 74.52
CA ILE A 129 -0.97 -6.21 73.31
C ILE A 129 -2.02 -6.09 72.20
N LEU A 130 -3.30 -6.28 72.50
CA LEU A 130 -4.37 -6.15 71.50
C LEU A 130 -4.54 -4.71 71.01
N ASP A 131 -4.20 -3.72 71.84
CA ASP A 131 -4.17 -2.34 71.40
C ASP A 131 -2.93 -2.04 70.54
N LYS A 132 -1.76 -2.60 70.86
CA LYS A 132 -0.51 -2.33 70.13
C LYS A 132 -0.29 -3.21 68.90
N TYR A 133 -1.00 -4.32 68.77
CA TYR A 133 -0.80 -5.31 67.71
C TYR A 133 -2.13 -5.66 66.99
N VAL A 134 -2.03 -6.18 65.77
CA VAL A 134 -3.15 -6.63 64.94
C VAL A 134 -2.91 -8.02 64.37
N THR A 135 -3.98 -8.73 64.08
CA THR A 135 -3.90 -10.02 63.37
C THR A 135 -3.53 -9.82 61.89
N ILE A 136 -3.09 -10.89 61.24
CA ILE A 136 -2.79 -10.86 59.79
C ILE A 136 -4.02 -10.44 58.95
N ASN A 137 -5.21 -10.88 59.35
CA ASN A 137 -6.46 -10.57 58.64
C ASN A 137 -6.81 -9.08 58.76
N GLU A 138 -6.59 -8.49 59.93
CA GLU A 138 -6.76 -7.05 60.13
C GLU A 138 -5.70 -6.25 59.39
N PHE A 139 -4.44 -6.71 59.37
CA PHE A 139 -3.40 -6.07 58.55
C PHE A 139 -3.77 -6.06 57.06
N MET A 140 -4.25 -7.18 56.52
CA MET A 140 -4.74 -7.28 55.14
C MET A 140 -5.85 -6.27 54.86
N LYS A 141 -6.81 -6.11 55.79
CA LYS A 141 -7.88 -5.10 55.68
C LYS A 141 -7.35 -3.66 55.79
N MET A 142 -6.43 -3.39 56.70
CA MET A 142 -5.85 -2.05 56.90
C MET A 142 -5.02 -1.58 55.70
N ALA A 143 -4.36 -2.52 54.99
CA ALA A 143 -3.48 -2.22 53.88
C ALA A 143 -4.10 -2.47 52.50
N ASP A 144 -5.31 -3.03 52.44
CA ASP A 144 -6.01 -3.45 51.22
C ASP A 144 -5.10 -4.30 50.32
N ILE A 145 -4.59 -5.40 50.88
CA ILE A 145 -3.65 -6.32 50.20
C ILE A 145 -3.99 -7.79 50.47
N GLY A 146 -3.66 -8.64 49.50
CA GLY A 146 -3.77 -10.10 49.63
C GLY A 146 -2.72 -10.69 50.58
N TYR A 147 -2.96 -11.93 51.03
CA TYR A 147 -2.13 -12.63 52.01
C TYR A 147 -0.65 -12.77 51.60
N ALA A 148 -0.37 -13.12 50.33
CA ALA A 148 1.00 -13.26 49.83
C ALA A 148 1.78 -11.94 49.87
N GLN A 149 1.12 -10.83 49.52
CA GLN A 149 1.70 -9.50 49.56
C GLN A 149 1.91 -9.04 51.01
N ALA A 150 0.97 -9.35 51.91
CA ALA A 150 1.12 -9.08 53.34
C ALA A 150 2.36 -9.77 53.94
N MET A 151 2.57 -11.05 53.62
CA MET A 151 3.76 -11.78 54.06
C MET A 151 5.06 -11.17 53.52
N PHE A 152 5.09 -10.81 52.24
CA PHE A 152 6.24 -10.12 51.65
C PHE A 152 6.56 -8.79 52.34
N VAL A 153 5.53 -8.01 52.67
CA VAL A 153 5.69 -6.71 53.36
C VAL A 153 6.22 -6.91 54.78
N ILE A 154 5.72 -7.90 55.51
CA ILE A 154 6.17 -8.25 56.86
C ILE A 154 7.67 -8.56 56.86
N ASP A 155 8.12 -9.38 55.91
CA ASP A 155 9.53 -9.77 55.80
C ASP A 155 10.40 -8.59 55.32
N SER A 156 9.91 -7.79 54.37
CA SER A 156 10.68 -6.69 53.76
C SER A 156 10.84 -5.47 54.68
N PHE A 157 9.83 -5.17 55.49
CA PHE A 157 9.85 -4.04 56.44
C PHE A 157 10.20 -4.47 57.88
N ASN A 158 10.59 -5.74 58.07
CA ASN A 158 10.93 -6.33 59.36
C ASN A 158 9.88 -6.02 60.45
N ILE A 159 8.61 -6.20 60.10
CA ILE A 159 7.48 -5.87 60.99
C ILE A 159 7.52 -6.83 62.17
N ARG A 160 7.58 -6.27 63.39
CA ARG A 160 7.69 -7.10 64.60
C ARG A 160 6.43 -7.92 64.80
N LYS A 161 6.62 -9.23 64.95
CA LYS A 161 5.56 -10.20 65.22
C LYS A 161 5.66 -10.79 66.61
N MET A 162 4.52 -11.04 67.22
CA MET A 162 4.34 -11.78 68.47
C MET A 162 3.44 -12.98 68.17
N GLN A 163 3.85 -14.17 68.58
CA GLN A 163 3.14 -15.40 68.26
C GLN A 163 2.73 -16.13 69.54
N PHE A 164 1.42 -16.28 69.76
CA PHE A 164 0.88 -17.00 70.93
C PHE A 164 0.79 -18.51 70.71
N ILE A 165 0.46 -18.93 69.49
CA ILE A 165 0.42 -20.34 69.07
C ILE A 165 1.00 -20.41 67.65
N ARG A 166 1.59 -21.55 67.28
CA ARG A 166 2.00 -21.88 65.90
C ARG A 166 0.79 -22.07 64.95
N LYS A 167 -0.09 -21.07 64.90
CA LYS A 167 -1.22 -20.91 64.01
C LYS A 167 -1.26 -19.47 63.52
N LYS A 168 -1.61 -19.27 62.24
CA LYS A 168 -1.57 -17.96 61.58
C LYS A 168 -2.50 -16.95 62.24
N GLU A 169 -3.65 -17.40 62.74
CA GLU A 169 -4.67 -16.59 63.43
C GLU A 169 -4.20 -16.04 64.79
N PHE A 170 -3.17 -16.66 65.39
CA PHE A 170 -2.61 -16.28 66.70
C PHE A 170 -1.24 -15.62 66.58
N THR A 171 -0.94 -15.07 65.40
CA THR A 171 0.26 -14.27 65.13
C THR A 171 -0.15 -12.81 64.95
N PHE A 172 0.39 -11.96 65.81
CA PHE A 172 0.04 -10.56 65.95
C PHE A 172 1.22 -9.69 65.50
N TYR A 173 0.95 -8.63 64.76
CA TYR A 173 1.94 -7.73 64.17
C TYR A 173 1.79 -6.33 64.73
N LYS A 174 2.90 -5.65 65.02
CA LYS A 174 2.89 -4.36 65.71
C LYS A 174 2.23 -3.27 64.85
N LYS A 175 1.17 -2.62 65.35
CA LYS A 175 0.41 -1.57 64.64
C LYS A 175 1.28 -0.39 64.22
N LYS A 176 2.27 0.00 65.06
CA LYS A 176 3.18 1.11 64.76
C LYS A 176 3.96 0.87 63.47
N ASP A 177 4.50 -0.33 63.31
CA ASP A 177 5.33 -0.71 62.16
C ASP A 177 4.46 -0.79 60.88
N ILE A 178 3.22 -1.29 61.02
CA ILE A 178 2.22 -1.30 59.94
C ILE A 178 1.83 0.12 59.52
N ARG A 179 1.60 1.04 60.47
CA ARG A 179 1.29 2.44 60.17
C ARG A 179 2.46 3.13 59.45
N MET A 180 3.70 2.84 59.85
CA MET A 180 4.88 3.32 59.11
C MET A 180 4.90 2.80 57.67
N PHE A 181 4.55 1.53 57.43
CA PHE A 181 4.41 1.00 56.09
C PHE A 181 3.29 1.70 55.28
N LEU A 182 2.13 1.96 55.89
CA LEU A 182 1.03 2.66 55.22
C LEU A 182 1.41 4.11 54.86
N MET A 183 2.11 4.81 55.76
CA MET A 183 2.67 6.14 55.49
C MET A 183 3.78 6.11 54.43
N TYR A 184 4.56 5.02 54.36
CA TYR A 184 5.50 4.81 53.26
C TYR A 184 4.73 4.59 51.95
N ARG A 185 3.66 3.78 51.95
CA ARG A 185 2.87 3.45 50.76
C ARG A 185 2.21 4.67 50.13
N SER A 186 1.69 5.61 50.94
CA SER A 186 1.01 6.83 50.47
C SER A 186 1.94 7.88 49.85
N LYS A 187 3.27 7.78 50.03
CA LYS A 187 4.24 8.71 49.44
C LYS A 187 4.46 8.46 47.95
N THR A 188 4.79 9.51 47.20
CA THR A 188 5.14 9.39 45.79
C THR A 188 6.44 8.60 45.60
N VAL A 189 6.65 8.04 44.40
CA VAL A 189 7.88 7.28 44.08
C VAL A 189 9.14 8.12 44.33
N GLY A 190 9.09 9.44 44.10
CA GLY A 190 10.21 10.36 44.36
C GLY A 190 10.52 10.60 45.85
N GLU A 191 9.51 10.62 46.71
CA GLU A 191 9.67 10.82 48.16
C GLU A 191 10.14 9.54 48.87
N LYS A 192 9.73 8.37 48.37
CA LYS A 192 10.22 7.06 48.81
C LYS A 192 11.72 6.88 48.57
N ILE A 193 12.23 7.50 47.50
CA ILE A 193 13.66 7.49 47.14
C ILE A 193 14.47 8.38 48.10
N ARG A 194 13.99 9.59 48.42
CA ARG A 194 14.71 10.52 49.32
C ARG A 194 14.86 10.01 50.77
N LEU A 195 13.86 9.31 51.30
CA LEU A 195 13.90 8.79 52.68
C LEU A 195 14.84 7.61 52.88
N ASN A 196 15.20 6.89 51.82
CA ASN A 196 16.20 5.82 51.87
C ASN A 196 17.64 6.32 51.64
N ILE A 197 17.83 7.62 51.35
CA ILE A 197 19.14 8.27 51.12
C ILE A 197 19.54 9.06 52.38
N SER A 198 19.62 8.39 53.52
CA SER A 198 20.21 8.97 54.74
C SER A 198 21.72 8.67 54.88
N ASN A 199 22.34 8.09 53.85
CA ASN A 199 23.79 8.09 53.66
C ASN A 199 24.07 8.99 52.46
N GLU A 200 24.57 10.20 52.71
CA GLU A 200 24.78 11.26 51.70
C GLU A 200 25.79 10.86 50.59
N ASP A 201 26.53 9.78 50.79
CA ASP A 201 27.64 9.32 49.92
C ASP A 201 27.27 8.22 48.92
N LEU A 202 26.05 7.68 48.96
CA LEU A 202 25.65 6.51 48.18
C LEU A 202 24.53 6.80 47.18
N VAL A 203 24.73 6.37 45.93
CA VAL A 203 23.78 6.52 44.81
C VAL A 203 23.26 5.16 44.38
N ILE A 204 21.95 5.05 44.18
CA ILE A 204 21.28 3.80 43.79
C ILE A 204 21.52 3.51 42.30
N LEU A 205 21.63 2.23 41.93
CA LEU A 205 21.81 1.79 40.53
C LEU A 205 20.90 2.52 39.53
N ASN A 206 19.60 2.69 39.82
CA ASN A 206 18.69 3.37 38.90
C ASN A 206 19.09 4.83 38.64
N ASP A 207 19.61 5.52 39.66
CA ASP A 207 20.08 6.89 39.52
C ASP A 207 21.45 6.94 38.86
N VAL A 208 22.32 5.95 39.10
CA VAL A 208 23.59 5.79 38.37
C VAL A 208 23.35 5.55 36.88
N LEU A 209 22.40 4.67 36.53
CA LEU A 209 22.02 4.41 35.14
C LEU A 209 21.49 5.67 34.46
N LYS A 210 20.76 6.53 35.19
CA LYS A 210 20.30 7.84 34.68
C LYS A 210 21.42 8.87 34.58
N LEU A 211 22.25 9.01 35.61
CA LEU A 211 23.32 10.02 35.66
C LEU A 211 24.43 9.76 34.64
N LEU A 212 24.68 8.49 34.32
CA LEU A 212 25.68 8.05 33.35
C LEU A 212 25.07 7.61 32.01
N ASP A 213 23.76 7.79 31.79
CA ASP A 213 23.00 7.31 30.62
C ASP A 213 23.36 5.88 30.21
N LEU A 214 23.39 4.95 31.17
CA LEU A 214 23.78 3.57 30.92
C LEU A 214 22.55 2.69 30.69
N ASN A 215 22.63 1.84 29.66
CA ASN A 215 21.73 0.70 29.53
C ASN A 215 22.28 -0.52 30.29
N VAL A 216 21.46 -1.55 30.49
CA VAL A 216 21.82 -2.75 31.29
C VAL A 216 23.06 -3.47 30.74
N TYR A 217 23.27 -3.43 29.41
CA TYR A 217 24.43 -4.05 28.76
C TYR A 217 25.73 -3.27 29.03
N ASN A 218 25.71 -1.95 28.84
CA ASN A 218 26.85 -1.08 29.10
C ASN A 218 27.21 -1.06 30.59
N TYR A 219 26.21 -1.09 31.47
CA TYR A 219 26.42 -1.24 32.91
C TYR A 219 27.24 -2.49 33.26
N LYS A 220 26.91 -3.66 32.69
CA LYS A 220 27.69 -4.89 32.91
C LYS A 220 29.14 -4.74 32.43
N LYS A 221 29.35 -4.12 31.27
CA LYS A 221 30.71 -3.84 30.75
C LYS A 221 31.51 -2.87 31.63
N PHE A 222 30.85 -1.89 32.22
CA PHE A 222 31.50 -0.95 33.15
C PHE A 222 31.97 -1.67 34.42
N LEU A 223 31.21 -2.67 34.90
CA LEU A 223 31.65 -3.54 35.99
C LEU A 223 32.80 -4.46 35.57
N GLU A 224 32.70 -5.12 34.42
CA GLU A 224 33.74 -6.04 33.89
C GLU A 224 35.09 -5.33 33.68
N LYS A 225 35.06 -4.08 33.21
CA LYS A 225 36.27 -3.26 33.00
C LYS A 225 36.73 -2.53 34.26
N GLY A 226 36.04 -2.69 35.40
CA GLY A 226 36.40 -2.05 36.66
C GLY A 226 36.18 -0.54 36.70
N LEU A 227 35.42 0.03 35.75
CA LEU A 227 35.08 1.45 35.69
C LEU A 227 34.08 1.85 36.76
N LEU A 228 33.18 0.93 37.17
CA LEU A 228 32.27 1.11 38.31
C LEU A 228 32.51 0.00 39.33
N LYS A 229 32.51 0.35 40.62
CA LYS A 229 32.64 -0.60 41.73
C LYS A 229 31.38 -0.57 42.60
N ILE A 230 30.83 -1.76 42.87
CA ILE A 230 29.66 -1.88 43.75
C ILE A 230 30.13 -1.62 45.18
N SER A 231 29.61 -0.56 45.80
CA SER A 231 29.98 -0.20 47.18
C SER A 231 29.15 -0.97 48.21
N GLN A 232 27.84 -1.14 47.98
CA GLN A 232 26.96 -1.87 48.89
C GLN A 232 25.80 -2.53 48.13
N LYS A 233 25.33 -3.68 48.64
CA LYS A 233 24.14 -4.38 48.14
C LYS A 233 23.18 -4.65 49.29
N ILE A 234 21.98 -4.06 49.24
CA ILE A 234 20.92 -4.26 50.24
C ILE A 234 19.70 -4.86 49.53
N GLY A 235 19.45 -6.15 49.76
CA GLY A 235 18.39 -6.89 49.07
C GLY A 235 18.58 -6.90 47.55
N ARG A 236 17.59 -6.34 46.81
CA ARG A 236 17.62 -6.19 45.34
C ARG A 236 18.29 -4.90 44.86
N HIS A 237 18.65 -3.99 45.77
CA HIS A 237 19.21 -2.69 45.42
C HIS A 237 20.75 -2.69 45.52
N ILE A 238 21.39 -2.08 44.54
CA ILE A 238 22.85 -1.95 44.40
C ILE A 238 23.19 -0.46 44.52
N PHE A 239 24.20 -0.14 45.32
CA PHE A 239 24.66 1.21 45.60
C PHE A 239 26.10 1.42 45.12
N PHE A 240 26.41 2.67 44.77
CA PHE A 240 27.70 3.15 44.28
C PHE A 240 28.12 4.41 45.02
N ARG A 241 29.42 4.70 45.09
CA ARG A 241 29.93 5.94 45.69
C ARG A 241 29.62 7.13 44.78
N LYS A 242 29.07 8.20 45.35
CA LYS A 242 28.70 9.41 44.61
C LYS A 242 29.90 10.06 43.91
N GLU A 243 31.05 10.11 44.56
CA GLU A 243 32.29 10.69 44.00
C GLU A 243 32.77 9.98 42.73
N GLU A 244 32.76 8.64 42.75
CA GLU A 244 33.11 7.81 41.58
C GLU A 244 32.13 8.04 40.42
N VAL A 245 30.84 8.15 40.71
CA VAL A 245 29.82 8.39 39.67
C VAL A 245 29.95 9.80 39.08
N VAL A 246 30.25 10.81 39.90
CA VAL A 246 30.40 12.21 39.44
C VAL A 246 31.69 12.40 38.64
N SER A 247 32.80 11.80 39.05
CA SER A 247 34.07 11.85 38.30
C SER A 247 33.95 11.20 36.92
N LEU A 248 33.38 9.99 36.85
CA LEU A 248 33.11 9.31 35.58
C LEU A 248 32.17 10.11 34.66
N LYS A 249 31.21 10.83 35.23
CA LYS A 249 30.32 11.71 34.45
C LYS A 249 31.11 12.84 33.78
N LYS A 250 32.04 13.47 34.51
CA LYS A 250 32.90 14.53 33.95
C LYS A 250 33.80 14.01 32.85
N GLU A 251 34.49 12.90 33.07
CA GLU A 251 35.35 12.27 32.05
C GLU A 251 34.56 11.90 30.79
N LYS A 252 33.32 11.40 30.97
CA LYS A 252 32.42 11.09 29.87
C LYS A 252 32.03 12.33 29.06
N GLU A 253 31.72 13.44 29.74
CA GLU A 253 31.34 14.70 29.09
C GLU A 253 32.52 15.33 28.33
N GLU A 254 33.73 15.28 28.87
CA GLU A 254 34.95 15.77 28.21
C GLU A 254 35.26 14.94 26.94
N MET A 255 35.22 13.61 27.06
CA MET A 255 35.43 12.71 25.92
C MET A 255 34.37 12.89 24.82
N ASP A 256 33.09 13.08 25.18
CA ASP A 256 32.04 13.36 24.20
C ASP A 256 32.29 14.67 23.44
N LYS A 257 32.75 15.72 24.12
CA LYS A 257 33.10 17.00 23.47
C LYS A 257 34.24 16.83 22.47
N GLU A 258 35.31 16.15 22.85
CA GLU A 258 36.46 15.92 21.95
C GLU A 258 36.05 15.11 20.70
N LEU A 259 35.28 14.05 20.89
CA LEU A 259 34.80 13.21 19.79
C LEU A 259 33.83 13.96 18.87
N ARG A 260 32.99 14.86 19.39
CA ARG A 260 32.11 15.73 18.58
C ARG A 260 32.86 16.69 17.68
N VAL A 261 34.00 17.19 18.13
CA VAL A 261 34.81 18.12 17.34
C VAL A 261 35.47 17.38 16.17
N LYS A 262 36.13 16.24 16.46
CA LYS A 262 37.00 15.55 15.48
C LYS A 262 36.30 14.51 14.61
N TYR A 263 35.17 13.95 15.05
CA TYR A 263 34.55 12.81 14.35
C TYR A 263 33.04 12.97 14.13
N TYR A 264 32.58 12.38 13.02
CA TYR A 264 31.17 12.15 12.73
C TYR A 264 30.75 10.72 13.05
N THR A 265 29.48 10.56 13.43
CA THR A 265 28.80 9.27 13.44
C THR A 265 28.27 8.91 12.05
N ARG A 266 28.03 7.62 11.79
CA ARG A 266 27.43 7.15 10.54
C ARG A 266 26.10 7.87 10.22
N GLN A 267 25.31 8.16 11.25
CA GLN A 267 23.98 8.75 11.10
C GLN A 267 24.07 10.26 10.84
N GLU A 268 25.03 10.96 11.45
CA GLU A 268 25.32 12.35 11.12
C GLU A 268 25.81 12.50 9.67
N ILE A 269 26.70 11.63 9.20
CA ILE A 269 27.19 11.67 7.81
C ILE A 269 26.02 11.50 6.82
N PHE A 270 25.12 10.57 7.13
CA PHE A 270 23.95 10.36 6.30
C PHE A 270 22.97 11.54 6.34
N ASN A 271 22.74 12.15 7.51
CA ASN A 271 21.80 13.26 7.62
C ASN A 271 22.34 14.57 7.04
N GLU A 272 23.63 14.86 7.23
CA GLU A 272 24.26 16.12 6.82
C GLU A 272 24.70 16.08 5.34
N PHE A 273 25.26 14.97 4.89
CA PHE A 273 25.83 14.85 3.54
C PHE A 273 25.07 13.90 2.61
N ASN A 274 24.07 13.17 3.12
CA ASN A 274 23.34 12.12 2.37
C ASN A 274 24.27 11.04 1.78
N ILE A 275 25.39 10.78 2.46
CA ILE A 275 26.37 9.78 2.04
C ILE A 275 26.22 8.52 2.88
N ASN A 276 26.05 7.37 2.22
CA ASN A 276 26.21 6.08 2.90
C ASN A 276 27.71 5.74 2.98
N VAL A 277 28.23 5.61 4.19
CA VAL A 277 29.65 5.35 4.43
C VAL A 277 30.14 4.04 3.80
N ASP A 278 29.27 3.03 3.70
CA ASP A 278 29.61 1.76 3.03
C ASP A 278 29.86 1.92 1.51
N SER A 279 29.46 3.06 0.93
CA SER A 279 29.65 3.35 -0.50
C SER A 279 31.01 4.01 -0.81
N ILE A 280 31.77 4.39 0.23
CA ILE A 280 33.03 5.10 0.08
C ILE A 280 34.12 4.07 -0.20
N ARG A 281 34.86 4.26 -1.30
CA ARG A 281 35.89 3.33 -1.77
C ARG A 281 37.29 3.65 -1.23
N GLU A 282 37.47 4.85 -0.70
CA GLU A 282 38.72 5.29 -0.09
C GLU A 282 38.75 4.96 1.39
N ASN A 283 39.96 4.76 1.92
CA ASN A 283 40.16 4.44 3.33
C ASN A 283 39.95 5.68 4.19
N ILE A 284 38.77 5.80 4.78
CA ILE A 284 38.47 6.80 5.80
C ILE A 284 39.08 6.37 7.13
N GLN A 285 39.73 7.29 7.83
CA GLN A 285 40.21 7.01 9.19
C GLN A 285 39.05 6.81 10.15
N THR A 286 39.09 5.70 10.89
CA THR A 286 38.06 5.33 11.85
C THR A 286 38.63 5.02 13.23
N ILE A 287 37.84 5.30 14.26
CA ILE A 287 38.13 4.93 15.65
C ILE A 287 36.94 4.15 16.23
N GLU A 288 37.21 3.10 17.00
CA GLU A 288 36.15 2.37 17.72
C GLU A 288 35.56 3.25 18.82
N ILE A 289 34.23 3.23 18.96
CA ILE A 289 33.54 4.07 19.95
C ILE A 289 33.99 3.68 21.37
N PRO A 290 34.58 4.62 22.15
CA PRO A 290 34.99 4.33 23.51
C PRO A 290 33.82 3.90 24.38
N ILE A 291 34.07 2.95 25.28
CA ILE A 291 33.02 2.37 26.13
C ILE A 291 32.36 3.42 27.03
N LEU A 292 33.14 4.41 27.47
CA LEU A 292 32.68 5.49 28.36
C LEU A 292 31.50 6.28 27.75
N VAL A 293 31.55 6.54 26.44
CA VAL A 293 30.54 7.35 25.72
C VAL A 293 29.44 6.52 25.06
N ARG A 294 29.60 5.19 24.95
CA ARG A 294 28.66 4.27 24.26
C ARG A 294 27.23 4.27 24.83
N GLY A 295 27.03 4.79 26.05
CA GLY A 295 25.71 5.00 26.64
C GLY A 295 24.93 6.20 26.09
N LEU A 296 25.59 7.15 25.43
CA LEU A 296 24.92 8.35 24.91
C LEU A 296 24.10 8.03 23.65
N PRO A 297 22.93 8.70 23.47
CA PRO A 297 22.06 8.49 22.32
C PRO A 297 22.76 8.62 20.96
N ARG A 298 23.72 9.56 20.85
CA ARG A 298 24.53 9.80 19.64
C ARG A 298 25.25 8.56 19.14
N TYR A 299 25.69 7.68 20.05
CA TYR A 299 26.54 6.54 19.72
C TYR A 299 25.80 5.20 19.74
N PHE A 300 24.47 5.22 19.90
CA PHE A 300 23.68 4.00 19.87
C PHE A 300 23.81 3.29 18.53
N ASN A 301 23.99 1.96 18.59
CA ASN A 301 24.11 1.06 17.44
C ASN A 301 25.31 1.31 16.50
N GLY A 302 26.17 2.30 16.78
CA GLY A 302 27.43 2.53 16.08
C GLY A 302 28.56 1.62 16.59
N ARG A 303 29.47 1.24 15.70
CA ARG A 303 30.74 0.56 16.07
C ARG A 303 31.94 1.50 15.98
N TYR A 304 31.96 2.34 14.95
CA TYR A 304 33.07 3.24 14.63
C TYR A 304 32.59 4.68 14.43
N LEU A 305 33.49 5.62 14.69
CA LEU A 305 33.40 7.04 14.31
C LEU A 305 34.36 7.33 13.15
N TYR A 306 34.01 8.31 12.34
CA TYR A 306 34.72 8.65 11.10
C TYR A 306 35.29 10.06 11.19
N LEU A 307 36.55 10.25 10.76
CA LEU A 307 37.21 11.54 10.82
C LEU A 307 36.47 12.57 9.96
N LYS A 308 36.18 13.76 10.50
CA LYS A 308 35.38 14.77 9.78
C LYS A 308 36.06 15.24 8.50
N GLU A 309 37.36 15.49 8.55
CA GLU A 309 38.14 16.02 7.42
C GLU A 309 38.05 15.09 6.20
N ASP A 310 38.14 13.78 6.40
CA ASP A 310 38.06 12.78 5.32
C ASP A 310 36.65 12.74 4.70
N ILE A 311 35.61 12.89 5.51
CA ILE A 311 34.22 12.92 5.03
C ILE A 311 33.95 14.18 4.22
N ILE A 312 34.43 15.33 4.67
CA ILE A 312 34.28 16.60 3.96
C ILE A 312 34.98 16.52 2.60
N LYS A 313 36.23 16.01 2.55
CA LYS A 313 36.95 15.79 1.28
C LYS A 313 36.19 14.86 0.33
N GLU A 314 35.64 13.76 0.82
CA GLU A 314 34.85 12.83 -0.01
C GLU A 314 33.54 13.48 -0.49
N TYR A 315 32.90 14.32 0.34
CA TYR A 315 31.72 15.08 -0.05
C TYR A 315 32.03 16.10 -1.15
N GLU A 316 33.10 16.89 -0.98
CA GLU A 316 33.59 17.83 -1.99
C GLU A 316 33.91 17.11 -3.30
N ARG A 317 34.67 16.01 -3.24
CA ARG A 317 34.96 15.16 -4.41
C ARG A 317 33.70 14.65 -5.10
N ARG A 318 32.67 14.25 -4.36
CA ARG A 318 31.39 13.80 -4.93
C ARG A 318 30.62 14.94 -5.57
N ASN A 319 30.60 16.11 -4.94
CA ASN A 319 29.95 17.31 -5.49
C ASN A 319 30.66 17.82 -6.74
N GLU A 320 31.99 17.82 -6.77
CA GLU A 320 32.77 18.12 -7.98
C GLU A 320 32.43 17.15 -9.11
N ASN A 321 32.38 15.84 -8.81
CA ASN A 321 31.97 14.85 -9.79
C ASN A 321 30.52 15.05 -10.27
N LEU A 322 29.58 15.36 -9.36
CA LEU A 322 28.20 15.67 -9.73
C LEU A 322 28.12 16.89 -10.64
N ASN A 323 28.91 17.93 -10.37
CA ASN A 323 29.02 19.13 -11.19
C ASN A 323 29.55 18.85 -12.61
N LEU A 324 30.37 17.80 -12.81
CA LEU A 324 30.78 17.34 -14.14
C LEU A 324 29.62 16.76 -14.97
N TYR A 325 28.58 16.25 -14.32
CA TYR A 325 27.45 15.59 -14.98
C TYR A 325 26.19 16.47 -15.12
N ILE A 326 26.23 17.73 -14.64
CA ILE A 326 25.14 18.69 -14.86
C ILE A 326 25.03 19.01 -16.35
N ASP A 327 23.80 18.95 -16.89
CA ASP A 327 23.55 19.28 -18.29
C ASP A 327 23.73 20.79 -18.52
N ARG A 328 24.72 21.17 -19.33
CA ARG A 328 25.00 22.56 -19.71
C ARG A 328 24.47 22.94 -21.09
N GLY A 329 23.58 22.13 -21.67
CA GLY A 329 22.90 22.44 -22.92
C GLY A 329 23.25 21.49 -24.05
N SER A 330 24.11 21.92 -24.98
CA SER A 330 24.48 21.10 -26.14
C SER A 330 25.48 19.98 -25.77
N ILE A 331 25.62 18.98 -26.64
CA ILE A 331 26.65 17.94 -26.48
C ILE A 331 28.04 18.57 -26.48
N TYR A 332 28.26 19.60 -27.31
CA TYR A 332 29.51 20.32 -27.39
C TYR A 332 29.84 21.09 -26.10
N ASP A 333 28.88 21.79 -25.49
CA ASP A 333 29.11 22.55 -24.26
C ASP A 333 29.49 21.63 -23.09
N ASN A 334 28.78 20.52 -22.96
CA ASN A 334 29.06 19.48 -21.98
C ASN A 334 30.43 18.82 -22.24
N PHE A 335 30.79 18.59 -23.50
CA PHE A 335 32.10 18.07 -23.90
C PHE A 335 33.23 19.02 -23.52
N MET A 336 33.13 20.31 -23.89
CA MET A 336 34.17 21.32 -23.61
C MET A 336 34.33 21.58 -22.11
N TYR A 337 33.25 21.52 -21.33
CA TYR A 337 33.34 21.67 -19.88
C TYR A 337 34.11 20.50 -19.24
N ARG A 338 33.80 19.26 -19.62
CA ARG A 338 34.49 18.07 -19.10
C ARG A 338 35.93 17.96 -19.58
N LEU A 339 36.19 18.36 -20.83
CA LEU A 339 37.55 18.42 -21.38
C LEU A 339 38.45 19.33 -20.53
N ARG A 340 37.95 20.53 -20.18
CA ARG A 340 38.66 21.48 -19.31
C ARG A 340 38.86 20.95 -17.90
N ALA A 341 37.85 20.28 -17.34
CA ALA A 341 37.96 19.70 -16.00
C ALA A 341 38.95 18.52 -15.93
N GLU A 342 39.08 17.73 -17.00
CA GLU A 342 40.05 16.63 -17.08
C GLU A 342 41.47 17.11 -17.50
N GLY A 343 41.65 18.40 -17.81
CA GLY A 343 42.96 18.97 -18.20
C GLY A 343 43.53 18.39 -19.50
N MET A 344 42.68 17.95 -20.43
CA MET A 344 43.12 17.34 -21.69
C MET A 344 43.38 18.40 -22.77
N GLU A 345 44.64 18.57 -23.15
CA GLU A 345 45.06 19.48 -24.22
C GLU A 345 45.82 18.73 -25.32
N PHE A 346 45.71 19.22 -26.56
CA PHE A 346 46.51 18.72 -27.67
C PHE A 346 47.92 19.33 -27.60
N SER A 347 48.93 18.55 -27.98
CA SER A 347 50.31 19.05 -28.04
C SER A 347 50.45 20.21 -29.04
N ASP A 348 51.49 21.04 -28.86
CA ASP A 348 51.75 22.17 -29.76
C ASP A 348 51.93 21.75 -31.23
N SER A 349 52.41 20.54 -31.47
CA SER A 349 52.61 19.93 -32.79
C SER A 349 51.32 19.39 -33.43
N CYS A 350 50.18 19.46 -32.73
CA CYS A 350 48.90 18.89 -33.15
C CYS A 350 47.74 19.89 -33.07
N LYS A 351 48.02 21.20 -33.16
CA LYS A 351 47.04 22.28 -33.02
C LYS A 351 45.93 22.20 -34.07
N GLU A 352 46.26 21.87 -35.32
CA GLU A 352 45.26 21.78 -36.39
C GLU A 352 44.37 20.55 -36.25
N THR A 353 44.93 19.42 -35.82
CA THR A 353 44.15 18.22 -35.47
C THR A 353 43.14 18.53 -34.36
N GLY A 354 43.57 19.25 -33.31
CA GLY A 354 42.69 19.68 -32.22
C GLY A 354 41.57 20.59 -32.72
N ARG A 355 41.89 21.59 -33.55
CA ARG A 355 40.91 22.51 -34.14
C ARG A 355 39.86 21.77 -34.98
N LEU A 356 40.30 20.90 -35.89
CA LEU A 356 39.40 20.11 -36.75
C LEU A 356 38.56 19.12 -35.95
N TRP A 357 39.12 18.54 -34.88
CA TRP A 357 38.40 17.63 -34.00
C TRP A 357 37.28 18.35 -33.23
N PHE A 358 37.55 19.53 -32.67
CA PHE A 358 36.53 20.31 -31.97
C PHE A 358 35.43 20.80 -32.91
N GLU A 359 35.79 21.21 -34.13
CA GLU A 359 34.82 21.56 -35.17
C GLU A 359 33.94 20.38 -35.56
N PHE A 360 34.54 19.19 -35.73
CA PHE A 360 33.80 17.94 -35.96
C PHE A 360 32.80 17.65 -34.84
N VAL A 361 33.22 17.72 -33.57
CA VAL A 361 32.33 17.48 -32.42
C VAL A 361 31.20 18.51 -32.38
N ARG A 362 31.47 19.78 -32.70
CA ARG A 362 30.44 20.85 -32.79
C ARG A 362 29.40 20.52 -33.86
N LEU A 363 29.81 20.23 -35.09
CA LEU A 363 28.89 19.90 -36.19
C LEU A 363 28.06 18.64 -35.90
N LYS A 364 28.66 17.63 -35.25
CA LYS A 364 27.92 16.44 -34.80
C LYS A 364 26.97 16.71 -33.63
N SER A 365 27.27 17.69 -32.79
CA SER A 365 26.36 18.16 -31.73
C SER A 365 25.15 18.88 -32.32
N GLU A 366 25.35 19.75 -33.31
CA GLU A 366 24.28 20.52 -33.98
C GLU A 366 23.35 19.64 -34.81
N SER A 367 23.90 18.64 -35.50
CA SER A 367 23.11 17.67 -36.30
C SER A 367 22.38 16.60 -35.46
N TYR A 368 22.55 16.60 -34.14
CA TYR A 368 21.95 15.62 -33.25
C TYR A 368 20.51 16.01 -32.86
N SER A 369 19.54 15.24 -33.36
CA SER A 369 18.10 15.46 -33.09
C SER A 369 17.56 14.77 -31.82
N GLY A 370 18.40 14.08 -31.05
CA GLY A 370 17.96 13.38 -29.84
C GLY A 370 17.72 14.31 -28.66
N SER A 371 16.53 14.27 -28.08
CA SER A 371 16.19 15.06 -26.88
C SER A 371 16.65 14.42 -25.56
N ASN A 372 16.90 13.11 -25.54
CA ASN A 372 17.17 12.35 -24.32
C ASN A 372 18.58 12.62 -23.73
N PHE A 373 18.62 13.10 -22.48
CA PHE A 373 19.83 13.33 -21.69
C PHE A 373 20.78 12.12 -21.62
N VAL A 374 20.27 10.90 -21.43
CA VAL A 374 21.11 9.69 -21.32
C VAL A 374 21.88 9.44 -22.62
N SER A 375 21.23 9.66 -23.76
CA SER A 375 21.83 9.48 -25.08
C SER A 375 22.83 10.60 -25.39
N LYS A 376 22.53 11.85 -25.02
CA LYS A 376 23.47 12.98 -25.10
C LYS A 376 24.73 12.71 -24.27
N ASN A 377 24.56 12.32 -23.01
CA ASN A 377 25.66 12.07 -22.08
C ASN A 377 26.55 10.89 -22.55
N ALA A 378 25.94 9.83 -23.09
CA ALA A 378 26.70 8.73 -23.70
C ALA A 378 27.57 9.20 -24.87
N ARG A 379 27.06 10.11 -25.72
CA ARG A 379 27.84 10.70 -26.82
C ARG A 379 28.98 11.59 -26.32
N VAL A 380 28.74 12.40 -25.29
CA VAL A 380 29.79 13.20 -24.65
C VAL A 380 30.95 12.32 -24.18
N LEU A 381 30.64 11.22 -23.47
CA LEU A 381 31.65 10.26 -22.99
C LEU A 381 32.38 9.56 -24.15
N GLU A 382 31.68 9.24 -25.24
CA GLU A 382 32.30 8.69 -26.44
C GLU A 382 33.29 9.67 -27.06
N TYR A 383 32.95 10.95 -27.21
CA TYR A 383 33.87 11.97 -27.71
C TYR A 383 35.05 12.22 -26.77
N LEU A 384 34.84 12.28 -25.46
CA LEU A 384 35.94 12.38 -24.49
C LEU A 384 36.90 11.19 -24.58
N SER A 385 36.36 9.97 -24.73
CA SER A 385 37.20 8.77 -24.86
C SER A 385 38.05 8.78 -26.13
N VAL A 386 37.52 9.32 -27.24
CA VAL A 386 38.28 9.48 -28.48
C VAL A 386 39.32 10.59 -28.32
N THR A 387 38.95 11.70 -27.69
CA THR A 387 39.86 12.82 -27.43
C THR A 387 41.05 12.38 -26.59
N ARG A 388 40.82 11.61 -25.52
CA ARG A 388 41.89 11.02 -24.69
C ARG A 388 42.83 10.10 -25.47
N VAL A 389 42.29 9.35 -26.44
CA VAL A 389 43.09 8.48 -27.30
C VAL A 389 43.88 9.29 -28.33
N LEU A 390 43.31 10.39 -28.84
CA LEU A 390 44.00 11.31 -29.74
C LEU A 390 45.13 12.05 -29.03
N THR A 391 44.85 12.72 -27.90
CA THR A 391 45.86 13.47 -27.13
C THR A 391 46.98 12.57 -26.59
N GLY A 392 46.67 11.31 -26.24
CA GLY A 392 47.67 10.36 -25.74
C GLY A 392 48.50 9.64 -26.80
N ARG A 393 48.10 9.67 -28.09
CA ARG A 393 48.79 8.92 -29.18
C ARG A 393 49.28 9.79 -30.33
N VAL A 394 48.78 11.02 -30.44
CA VAL A 394 49.15 12.00 -31.47
C VAL A 394 49.81 13.17 -30.75
N PHE A 395 51.14 13.22 -30.78
CA PHE A 395 51.92 14.24 -30.08
C PHE A 395 53.13 14.74 -30.88
N ASP A 396 53.58 14.00 -31.88
CA ASP A 396 54.77 14.31 -32.67
C ASP A 396 54.46 15.06 -33.98
N LYS A 397 53.32 14.81 -34.61
CA LYS A 397 52.89 15.47 -35.85
C LYS A 397 51.36 15.48 -35.99
N GLU A 398 50.85 16.28 -36.92
CA GLU A 398 49.41 16.35 -37.19
C GLU A 398 48.83 15.02 -37.68
N LEU A 399 47.58 14.69 -37.31
CA LEU A 399 46.93 13.39 -37.59
C LEU A 399 46.89 13.05 -39.09
N PHE A 400 46.80 14.06 -39.95
CA PHE A 400 46.76 13.89 -41.40
C PHE A 400 48.14 13.66 -42.06
N MET A 401 49.23 13.83 -41.30
CA MET A 401 50.60 13.55 -41.72
C MET A 401 51.02 12.09 -41.45
N TYR A 402 50.18 11.29 -40.80
CA TYR A 402 50.42 9.85 -40.66
C TYR A 402 49.93 9.10 -41.90
N SER A 403 50.68 8.09 -42.31
CA SER A 403 50.29 7.14 -43.34
C SER A 403 49.14 6.25 -42.86
N SER A 404 48.40 5.67 -43.81
CA SER A 404 47.34 4.70 -43.49
C SER A 404 47.83 3.50 -42.66
N LYS A 405 49.11 3.10 -42.80
CA LYS A 405 49.70 2.01 -42.01
C LYS A 405 49.92 2.43 -40.55
N GLU A 406 50.48 3.62 -40.32
CA GLU A 406 50.65 4.17 -38.97
C GLU A 406 49.30 4.35 -38.27
N LEU A 407 48.28 4.88 -38.95
CA LEU A 407 46.94 5.03 -38.37
C LEU A 407 46.29 3.68 -38.02
N ASN A 408 46.50 2.64 -38.83
CA ASN A 408 46.02 1.29 -38.52
C ASN A 408 46.70 0.70 -37.28
N LEU A 409 48.02 0.88 -37.16
CA LEU A 409 48.79 0.43 -36.01
C LEU A 409 48.47 1.24 -34.75
N MET A 410 48.22 2.54 -34.87
CA MET A 410 47.91 3.41 -33.73
C MET A 410 46.48 3.27 -33.24
N PHE A 411 45.49 3.14 -34.13
CA PHE A 411 44.07 3.23 -33.76
C PHE A 411 43.24 2.02 -34.17
N PHE A 412 43.42 1.48 -35.38
CA PHE A 412 42.58 0.41 -35.93
C PHE A 412 43.13 -1.01 -35.68
N ASN A 413 43.59 -1.24 -34.46
CA ASN A 413 44.12 -2.52 -33.97
C ASN A 413 43.18 -3.13 -32.89
N ASN A 414 43.45 -4.35 -32.41
CA ASN A 414 42.62 -5.00 -31.38
C ASN A 414 42.70 -4.35 -29.99
N ASN A 415 43.69 -3.49 -29.73
CA ASN A 415 43.92 -2.84 -28.44
C ASN A 415 43.05 -1.58 -28.23
N THR A 416 42.43 -1.06 -29.31
CA THR A 416 41.53 0.09 -29.22
C THR A 416 40.07 -0.37 -29.12
N LYS A 417 39.28 0.30 -28.28
CA LYS A 417 37.84 0.01 -28.14
C LYS A 417 37.10 0.27 -29.45
N GLU A 418 36.18 -0.63 -29.81
CA GLU A 418 35.46 -0.60 -31.09
C GLU A 418 34.67 0.70 -31.35
N LYS A 419 34.12 1.29 -30.29
CA LYS A 419 33.42 2.57 -30.35
C LYS A 419 34.35 3.73 -30.76
N VAL A 420 35.57 3.74 -30.21
CA VAL A 420 36.59 4.75 -30.51
C VAL A 420 37.00 4.65 -31.98
N LYS A 421 37.25 3.43 -32.46
CA LYS A 421 37.57 3.19 -33.88
C LYS A 421 36.48 3.73 -34.81
N LYS A 422 35.20 3.47 -34.51
CA LYS A 422 34.07 3.91 -35.35
C LYS A 422 33.99 5.42 -35.47
N ILE A 423 34.10 6.14 -34.36
CA ILE A 423 34.04 7.61 -34.38
C ILE A 423 35.27 8.19 -35.07
N LEU A 424 36.45 7.66 -34.76
CA LEU A 424 37.69 8.10 -35.40
C LEU A 424 37.70 7.82 -36.91
N TYR A 425 37.14 6.69 -37.34
CA TYR A 425 36.97 6.37 -38.77
C TYR A 425 36.06 7.38 -39.48
N ILE A 426 34.96 7.79 -38.84
CA ILE A 426 34.06 8.82 -39.38
C ILE A 426 34.79 10.16 -39.49
N PHE A 427 35.54 10.55 -38.46
CA PHE A 427 36.34 11.77 -38.45
C PHE A 427 37.39 11.78 -39.57
N LEU A 428 38.18 10.71 -39.70
CA LEU A 428 39.18 10.56 -40.76
C LEU A 428 38.54 10.54 -42.15
N ARG A 429 37.34 9.99 -42.30
CA ARG A 429 36.59 10.02 -43.56
C ARG A 429 36.12 11.42 -43.91
N GLU A 430 35.69 12.22 -42.93
CA GLU A 430 35.31 13.61 -43.16
C GLU A 430 36.52 14.46 -43.53
N ILE A 431 37.68 14.23 -42.91
CA ILE A 431 38.95 14.85 -43.33
C ILE A 431 39.33 14.43 -44.76
N ASP A 432 39.16 13.15 -45.12
CA ASP A 432 39.46 12.67 -46.48
C ASP A 432 38.57 13.32 -47.55
N GLN A 433 37.36 13.73 -47.18
CA GLN A 433 36.35 14.34 -48.04
C GLN A 433 36.41 15.88 -48.10
N MET A 434 37.20 16.55 -47.24
CA MET A 434 37.40 17.99 -47.30
C MET A 434 38.31 18.38 -48.47
N GLU A 435 37.86 19.32 -49.31
CA GLU A 435 38.66 19.88 -50.42
C GLU A 435 39.16 21.29 -50.06
N GLY A 436 40.48 21.52 -50.10
CA GLY A 436 41.08 22.82 -49.76
C GLY A 436 42.62 22.84 -49.78
N TYR A 437 43.20 24.04 -49.77
CA TYR A 437 44.65 24.30 -49.95
C TYR A 437 45.55 23.68 -48.86
N PHE A 438 45.04 23.50 -47.63
CA PHE A 438 45.77 22.97 -46.46
C PHE A 438 45.94 21.44 -46.44
N LEU A 439 45.18 20.70 -47.25
CA LEU A 439 45.14 19.22 -47.23
C LEU A 439 45.88 18.57 -48.42
N LYS A 440 46.61 19.37 -49.22
CA LYS A 440 47.45 18.86 -50.32
C LYS A 440 48.56 17.91 -49.84
N GLU A 441 48.88 17.91 -48.54
CA GLU A 441 49.89 17.05 -47.91
C GLU A 441 49.30 15.89 -47.08
N LYS A 442 48.03 15.49 -47.29
CA LYS A 442 47.49 14.32 -46.59
C LYS A 442 48.25 13.03 -46.98
N MET A 443 48.80 12.32 -46.00
CA MET A 443 49.59 11.10 -46.23
C MET A 443 48.78 9.80 -46.13
N PHE A 444 47.48 9.88 -45.79
CA PHE A 444 46.59 8.71 -45.72
C PHE A 444 45.49 8.73 -46.78
N LYS A 445 45.04 7.53 -47.16
CA LYS A 445 43.82 7.31 -47.93
C LYS A 445 42.86 6.45 -47.10
N ILE A 446 41.59 6.87 -46.98
CA ILE A 446 40.60 6.15 -46.14
C ILE A 446 40.40 4.70 -46.59
N ARG A 447 40.54 4.42 -47.89
CA ARG A 447 40.41 3.07 -48.49
C ARG A 447 41.41 2.07 -47.90
N ASN A 448 42.56 2.55 -47.43
CA ASN A 448 43.65 1.75 -46.89
C ASN A 448 43.60 1.64 -45.35
N ILE A 449 42.58 2.22 -44.71
CA ILE A 449 42.35 2.11 -43.27
C ILE A 449 41.41 0.94 -42.97
N ASN A 450 41.73 0.16 -41.95
CA ASN A 450 40.94 -0.99 -41.51
C ASN A 450 39.57 -0.51 -41.01
N SER A 451 38.53 -0.78 -41.80
CA SER A 451 37.18 -0.35 -41.45
C SER A 451 36.64 -1.12 -40.24
N PRO A 452 36.25 -0.43 -39.15
CA PRO A 452 35.59 -1.05 -37.98
C PRO A 452 34.13 -1.49 -38.28
N TYR A 453 33.71 -1.37 -39.55
CA TYR A 453 32.40 -1.81 -40.03
C TYR A 453 32.48 -3.11 -40.84
N LYS A 454 33.69 -3.66 -41.09
CA LYS A 454 33.91 -4.95 -41.78
C LYS A 454 33.92 -6.15 -40.80
N GLY A 455 33.01 -6.18 -39.84
CA GLY A 455 32.75 -7.37 -39.02
C GLY A 455 31.44 -8.01 -39.47
N GLU A 456 31.51 -9.26 -39.94
CA GLU A 456 30.44 -10.15 -40.42
C GLU A 456 29.26 -9.43 -41.09
N VAL A 457 29.06 -9.69 -42.38
CA VAL A 457 27.73 -9.54 -42.99
C VAL A 457 26.79 -10.35 -42.11
N LYS A 458 26.09 -9.69 -41.17
CA LYS A 458 25.07 -10.33 -40.35
C LYS A 458 24.17 -11.02 -41.36
N LYS A 459 24.13 -12.37 -41.35
CA LYS A 459 23.12 -13.16 -42.05
C LYS A 459 21.85 -12.34 -41.98
N LYS A 460 21.27 -11.95 -43.14
CA LYS A 460 20.02 -11.17 -43.21
C LYS A 460 19.16 -11.65 -42.05
N LYS A 461 19.02 -10.84 -41.00
CA LYS A 461 18.29 -11.25 -39.80
C LYS A 461 16.95 -11.73 -40.33
N GLN A 462 16.64 -13.01 -40.18
CA GLN A 462 15.30 -13.52 -40.43
C GLN A 462 14.34 -12.53 -39.75
N SER A 463 13.29 -12.11 -40.45
CA SER A 463 12.39 -11.08 -39.95
C SER A 463 11.92 -11.47 -38.55
N GLU A 464 12.40 -10.77 -37.53
CA GLU A 464 11.95 -10.95 -36.15
C GLU A 464 10.51 -10.39 -36.07
N ILE A 465 9.54 -11.17 -36.56
CA ILE A 465 8.08 -10.92 -36.54
C ILE A 465 7.44 -12.18 -35.95
N TYR A 466 6.37 -12.04 -35.16
CA TYR A 466 5.61 -13.19 -34.68
C TYR A 466 4.73 -13.76 -35.79
N THR A 467 4.58 -15.09 -35.81
CA THR A 467 3.55 -15.71 -36.65
C THR A 467 2.15 -15.32 -36.15
N ALA A 468 1.13 -15.54 -36.98
CA ALA A 468 -0.26 -15.28 -36.60
C ALA A 468 -0.67 -16.06 -35.34
N GLU A 469 -0.25 -17.33 -35.25
CA GLU A 469 -0.50 -18.18 -34.09
C GLU A 469 0.24 -17.69 -32.83
N GLU A 470 1.52 -17.33 -32.96
CA GLU A 470 2.31 -16.75 -31.85
C GLU A 470 1.67 -15.45 -31.35
N PHE A 471 1.25 -14.57 -32.26
CA PHE A 471 0.56 -13.33 -31.91
C PHE A 471 -0.77 -13.60 -31.22
N MET A 472 -1.58 -14.54 -31.72
CA MET A 472 -2.86 -14.89 -31.10
C MET A 472 -2.69 -15.47 -29.70
N LYS A 473 -1.65 -16.27 -29.46
CA LYS A 473 -1.29 -16.77 -28.12
C LYS A 473 -0.98 -15.62 -27.17
N PHE A 474 -0.18 -14.64 -27.61
CA PHE A 474 0.08 -13.44 -26.82
C PHE A 474 -1.18 -12.62 -26.58
N PHE A 475 -2.00 -12.40 -27.61
CA PHE A 475 -3.23 -11.64 -27.52
C PHE A 475 -4.19 -12.25 -26.49
N LYS A 476 -4.49 -13.55 -26.60
CA LYS A 476 -5.36 -14.29 -25.67
C LYS A 476 -4.85 -14.29 -24.24
N TYR A 477 -3.53 -14.40 -24.06
CA TYR A 477 -2.94 -14.37 -22.72
C TYR A 477 -3.06 -12.98 -22.10
N ILE A 478 -2.49 -11.97 -22.76
CA ILE A 478 -2.37 -10.60 -22.24
C ILE A 478 -3.75 -9.94 -22.03
N SER A 479 -4.75 -10.29 -22.85
CA SER A 479 -6.12 -9.77 -22.74
C SER A 479 -6.98 -10.47 -21.68
N ASN A 480 -6.51 -11.58 -21.10
CA ASN A 480 -7.29 -12.36 -20.12
C ASN A 480 -7.42 -11.60 -18.79
N LEU A 481 -8.60 -11.01 -18.59
CA LEU A 481 -8.89 -10.19 -17.42
C LEU A 481 -8.81 -11.00 -16.12
N ASP A 482 -9.39 -12.20 -16.10
CA ASP A 482 -9.54 -13.03 -14.89
C ASP A 482 -8.17 -13.40 -14.31
N ILE A 483 -7.21 -13.74 -15.18
CA ILE A 483 -5.86 -14.08 -14.74
C ILE A 483 -5.09 -12.83 -14.27
N HIS A 484 -5.15 -11.75 -15.05
CA HIS A 484 -4.26 -10.61 -14.82
C HIS A 484 -4.76 -9.64 -13.75
N LYS A 485 -6.07 -9.48 -13.57
CA LYS A 485 -6.68 -8.63 -12.52
C LYS A 485 -6.20 -9.07 -11.13
N ASP A 486 -6.43 -10.33 -10.78
CA ASP A 486 -6.12 -10.85 -9.43
C ASP A 486 -4.62 -10.87 -9.14
N LYS A 487 -3.80 -11.23 -10.13
CA LYS A 487 -2.34 -11.22 -9.99
C LYS A 487 -1.77 -9.82 -9.84
N ALA A 488 -2.31 -8.84 -10.59
CA ALA A 488 -1.89 -7.45 -10.48
C ALA A 488 -2.30 -6.85 -9.12
N ILE A 489 -3.53 -7.10 -8.66
CA ILE A 489 -4.01 -6.68 -7.32
C ILE A 489 -3.13 -7.28 -6.22
N SER A 490 -2.88 -8.59 -6.26
CA SER A 490 -2.07 -9.30 -5.27
C SER A 490 -0.64 -8.76 -5.23
N SER A 491 -0.05 -8.54 -6.40
CA SER A 491 1.27 -7.94 -6.56
C SER A 491 1.36 -6.56 -5.89
N VAL A 492 0.43 -5.63 -6.17
CA VAL A 492 0.46 -4.29 -5.59
C VAL A 492 0.20 -4.35 -4.07
N ARG A 493 -0.75 -5.17 -3.62
CA ARG A 493 -1.10 -5.34 -2.21
C ARG A 493 0.06 -5.88 -1.38
N GLU A 494 0.80 -6.86 -1.89
CA GLU A 494 1.97 -7.43 -1.22
C GLU A 494 3.01 -6.35 -0.88
N VAL A 495 3.19 -5.39 -1.77
CA VAL A 495 4.15 -4.30 -1.55
C VAL A 495 3.61 -3.24 -0.61
N LEU A 496 2.30 -2.92 -0.66
CA LEU A 496 1.69 -2.04 0.33
C LEU A 496 1.83 -2.60 1.76
N LEU A 497 1.58 -3.90 1.93
CA LEU A 497 1.72 -4.54 3.24
C LEU A 497 3.17 -4.59 3.73
N LYS A 498 4.13 -4.77 2.81
CA LYS A 498 5.56 -4.79 3.13
C LYS A 498 6.14 -3.39 3.37
N SER A 499 5.65 -2.35 2.70
CA SER A 499 6.10 -0.97 2.89
C SER A 499 5.64 -0.37 4.22
N LEU A 500 4.45 -0.74 4.71
CA LEU A 500 3.94 -0.36 6.02
C LEU A 500 4.74 -0.93 7.20
N ARG A 501 5.58 -1.96 6.99
CA ARG A 501 6.35 -2.65 8.04
C ARG A 501 7.79 -2.13 8.25
N ASN A 502 8.16 -0.94 7.74
CA ASN A 502 9.42 -0.23 8.00
C ASN A 502 10.76 -0.98 7.76
N ASN A 503 10.76 -2.14 7.10
CA ASN A 503 11.98 -2.83 6.67
C ASN A 503 12.24 -2.56 5.17
N SER A 504 12.73 -1.36 4.87
CA SER A 504 12.90 -0.81 3.51
C SER A 504 14.02 -1.42 2.66
N LYS A 505 14.69 -2.49 3.11
CA LYS A 505 15.86 -3.06 2.41
C LYS A 505 15.60 -4.30 1.54
N ASP A 506 14.43 -4.96 1.64
CA ASP A 506 14.18 -6.26 0.97
C ASP A 506 12.81 -6.40 0.29
N VAL A 507 12.17 -5.30 -0.11
CA VAL A 507 10.87 -5.38 -0.80
C VAL A 507 11.06 -5.62 -2.30
N SER A 508 11.16 -6.88 -2.71
CA SER A 508 11.17 -7.29 -4.12
C SER A 508 9.75 -7.19 -4.72
N TYR A 509 9.41 -6.08 -5.33
CA TYR A 509 8.18 -5.99 -6.12
C TYR A 509 8.41 -6.48 -7.55
N ASN A 510 7.49 -7.33 -8.02
CA ASN A 510 7.57 -7.92 -9.35
C ASN A 510 7.03 -7.01 -10.49
N ARG A 511 6.43 -5.85 -10.18
CA ARG A 511 5.98 -4.83 -11.17
C ARG A 511 4.98 -5.37 -12.19
N TYR A 512 4.13 -6.32 -11.77
CA TYR A 512 3.20 -7.04 -12.64
C TYR A 512 2.24 -6.10 -13.39
N ASP A 513 1.68 -5.10 -12.69
CA ASP A 513 0.80 -4.07 -13.24
C ASP A 513 1.44 -3.30 -14.41
N SER A 514 2.70 -2.92 -14.24
CA SER A 514 3.47 -2.11 -15.18
C SER A 514 3.85 -2.92 -16.42
N VAL A 515 4.17 -4.21 -16.24
CA VAL A 515 4.40 -5.13 -17.36
C VAL A 515 3.10 -5.41 -18.12
N TRP A 516 1.98 -5.53 -17.41
CA TRP A 516 0.67 -5.74 -18.02
C TRP A 516 0.27 -4.56 -18.91
N LEU A 517 0.32 -3.33 -18.38
CA LEU A 517 0.03 -2.12 -19.16
C LEU A 517 1.01 -1.97 -20.33
N TYR A 518 2.31 -2.21 -20.11
CA TYR A 518 3.33 -2.15 -21.16
C TYR A 518 3.04 -3.09 -22.32
N THR A 519 2.68 -4.34 -22.03
CA THR A 519 2.40 -5.37 -23.05
C THR A 519 1.09 -5.08 -23.80
N LEU A 520 0.04 -4.65 -23.11
CA LEU A 520 -1.23 -4.22 -23.71
C LEU A 520 -1.05 -3.06 -24.71
N VAL A 521 -0.19 -2.08 -24.37
CA VAL A 521 0.10 -0.96 -25.27
C VAL A 521 0.74 -1.45 -26.57
N HIS A 522 1.69 -2.39 -26.51
CA HIS A 522 2.34 -2.97 -27.70
C HIS A 522 1.41 -3.84 -28.57
N LEU A 523 0.29 -4.32 -28.03
CA LEU A 523 -0.72 -5.05 -28.83
C LEU A 523 -1.56 -4.13 -29.71
N ASN A 524 -1.81 -2.89 -29.28
CA ASN A 524 -2.65 -1.92 -29.99
C ASN A 524 -1.89 -0.77 -30.65
N ASN A 525 -0.63 -0.55 -30.28
CA ASN A 525 0.11 0.64 -30.70
C ASN A 525 1.50 0.29 -31.21
N ALA A 526 1.88 0.90 -32.33
CA ALA A 526 3.21 0.79 -32.93
C ALA A 526 4.28 1.63 -32.20
N TRP A 527 4.20 1.72 -30.87
CA TRP A 527 5.04 2.61 -30.06
C TRP A 527 6.40 1.99 -29.73
N ARG A 528 7.44 2.81 -29.63
CA ARG A 528 8.78 2.34 -29.18
C ARG A 528 8.77 2.13 -27.67
N HIS A 529 9.72 1.34 -27.16
CA HIS A 529 9.88 1.11 -25.71
C HIS A 529 9.78 2.41 -24.89
N TRP A 530 10.59 3.43 -25.20
CA TRP A 530 10.56 4.71 -24.51
C TRP A 530 9.21 5.44 -24.63
N ASP A 531 8.53 5.30 -25.76
CA ASP A 531 7.23 5.91 -25.99
C ASP A 531 6.16 5.30 -25.08
N CYS A 532 6.22 3.99 -24.81
CA CYS A 532 5.33 3.32 -23.85
C CYS A 532 5.67 3.69 -22.39
N MET A 533 6.94 3.94 -22.08
CA MET A 533 7.38 4.34 -20.72
C MET A 533 7.02 5.79 -20.37
N GLU A 534 6.40 6.54 -21.27
CA GLU A 534 5.98 7.93 -21.12
C GLU A 534 4.46 8.07 -21.03
N ILE A 535 3.72 6.97 -20.81
CA ILE A 535 2.27 7.05 -20.63
C ILE A 535 1.96 7.91 -19.40
N PRO A 536 1.19 8.99 -19.54
CA PRO A 536 0.96 9.96 -18.49
C PRO A 536 -0.01 9.42 -17.43
N ARG A 537 0.11 9.96 -16.22
CA ARG A 537 -0.82 9.74 -15.09
C ARG A 537 -2.29 9.91 -15.49
N ILE A 538 -3.22 9.25 -14.80
CA ILE A 538 -4.66 9.37 -15.06
C ILE A 538 -5.43 9.89 -13.83
N SER A 539 -6.49 10.65 -14.08
CA SER A 539 -7.43 11.10 -13.03
C SER A 539 -8.66 10.19 -13.03
N PHE A 540 -9.22 9.90 -11.84
CA PHE A 540 -10.47 9.15 -11.67
C PHE A 540 -11.70 10.08 -11.62
N GLU A 541 -11.53 11.39 -11.76
CA GLU A 541 -12.62 12.37 -11.71
C GLU A 541 -13.70 12.12 -12.78
N GLY A 542 -14.98 12.03 -12.40
CA GLY A 542 -16.06 11.69 -13.34
C GLY A 542 -16.13 10.21 -13.71
N THR A 543 -15.51 9.33 -12.92
CA THR A 543 -15.74 7.87 -12.95
C THR A 543 -16.25 7.40 -11.59
N SER A 544 -16.86 6.21 -11.53
CA SER A 544 -17.29 5.61 -10.24
C SER A 544 -16.15 5.01 -9.40
N ILE A 545 -14.91 5.12 -9.89
CA ILE A 545 -13.71 4.45 -9.34
C ILE A 545 -13.22 5.16 -8.08
N ILE A 546 -13.07 4.40 -6.99
CA ILE A 546 -12.44 4.87 -5.74
C ILE A 546 -10.95 4.50 -5.75
N ASP A 547 -10.11 5.43 -5.30
CA ASP A 547 -8.64 5.32 -5.25
C ASP A 547 -8.15 4.38 -4.12
N SER A 548 -8.53 3.10 -4.20
CA SER A 548 -8.19 2.06 -3.23
C SER A 548 -8.11 0.69 -3.89
N ILE A 549 -7.16 -0.13 -3.43
CA ILE A 549 -7.00 -1.51 -3.89
C ILE A 549 -8.16 -2.37 -3.43
N GLU A 550 -8.66 -2.14 -2.22
CA GLU A 550 -9.82 -2.82 -1.66
C GLU A 550 -11.07 -2.60 -2.51
N TRP A 551 -11.21 -1.40 -3.10
CA TRP A 551 -12.33 -1.11 -3.99
C TRP A 551 -12.25 -1.92 -5.29
N ILE A 552 -11.10 -1.94 -5.98
CA ILE A 552 -10.93 -2.70 -7.24
C ILE A 552 -11.02 -4.22 -7.03
N GLN A 553 -10.66 -4.70 -5.84
CA GLN A 553 -10.81 -6.11 -5.50
C GLN A 553 -12.28 -6.51 -5.36
N ASN A 554 -13.11 -5.63 -4.81
CA ASN A 554 -14.52 -5.93 -4.49
C ASN A 554 -15.52 -5.45 -5.56
N ASN A 555 -15.07 -4.67 -6.55
CA ASN A 555 -15.92 -4.09 -7.58
C ASN A 555 -15.36 -4.37 -8.98
N GLU A 556 -16.23 -4.24 -9.99
CA GLU A 556 -15.85 -4.32 -11.39
C GLU A 556 -15.94 -2.95 -12.06
N LEU A 557 -14.97 -2.65 -12.92
CA LEU A 557 -15.03 -1.48 -13.78
C LEU A 557 -16.16 -1.63 -14.80
N SER A 558 -17.07 -0.66 -14.83
CA SER A 558 -18.04 -0.54 -15.92
C SER A 558 -17.32 -0.26 -17.24
N ILE A 559 -17.93 -0.64 -18.36
CA ILE A 559 -17.39 -0.37 -19.69
C ILE A 559 -17.33 1.16 -19.93
N GLU A 560 -18.29 1.90 -19.37
CA GLU A 560 -18.38 3.36 -19.44
C GLU A 560 -17.22 4.03 -18.68
N ASP A 561 -16.90 3.57 -17.47
CA ASP A 561 -15.74 4.05 -16.70
C ASP A 561 -14.45 3.69 -17.41
N ALA A 562 -14.33 2.47 -17.94
CA ALA A 562 -13.16 2.03 -18.69
C ALA A 562 -12.94 2.89 -19.95
N LYS A 563 -13.99 3.14 -20.73
CA LYS A 563 -13.97 4.06 -21.89
C LYS A 563 -13.54 5.47 -21.47
N THR A 564 -14.02 5.95 -20.33
CA THR A 564 -13.68 7.27 -19.80
C THR A 564 -12.19 7.36 -19.42
N ILE A 565 -11.64 6.34 -18.76
CA ILE A 565 -10.20 6.25 -18.45
C ILE A 565 -9.35 6.25 -19.72
N ILE A 566 -9.72 5.45 -20.73
CA ILE A 566 -9.00 5.41 -22.00
C ILE A 566 -9.07 6.75 -22.73
N ARG A 567 -10.23 7.39 -22.80
CA ARG A 567 -10.40 8.73 -23.40
C ARG A 567 -9.49 9.77 -22.74
N LYS A 568 -9.34 9.72 -21.41
CA LYS A 568 -8.40 10.61 -20.70
C LYS A 568 -6.94 10.41 -21.09
N ILE A 569 -6.54 9.18 -21.45
CA ILE A 569 -5.21 8.91 -22.00
C ILE A 569 -5.10 9.47 -23.43
N GLN A 570 -6.15 9.32 -24.24
CA GLN A 570 -6.20 9.79 -25.63
C GLN A 570 -6.17 11.32 -25.78
N ILE A 571 -6.80 12.05 -24.86
CA ILE A 571 -6.88 13.51 -24.87
C ILE A 571 -5.53 14.16 -24.52
N LYS A 572 -4.63 13.45 -23.84
CA LYS A 572 -3.33 13.99 -23.46
C LYS A 572 -2.41 14.13 -24.68
N ASN A 573 -1.75 15.28 -24.80
CA ASN A 573 -0.78 15.56 -25.87
C ASN A 573 0.49 14.72 -25.70
N LEU A 574 0.49 13.52 -26.28
CA LEU A 574 1.64 12.62 -26.30
C LEU A 574 2.58 13.00 -27.46
N LYS A 575 3.91 12.98 -27.28
CA LYS A 575 4.89 13.30 -28.35
C LYS A 575 5.96 12.23 -28.46
N HIS A 576 6.36 11.85 -29.68
CA HIS A 576 7.44 10.90 -29.96
C HIS A 576 8.81 11.33 -29.40
N SER A 577 9.43 10.46 -28.60
CA SER A 577 10.68 10.68 -27.87
C SER A 577 11.86 10.93 -28.80
N LYS A 578 11.82 10.35 -30.01
CA LYS A 578 12.85 10.51 -31.05
C LYS A 578 12.57 11.66 -32.04
N THR A 579 11.30 12.00 -32.30
CA THR A 579 10.92 12.89 -33.42
C THR A 579 10.13 14.13 -33.02
N GLY A 580 9.65 14.22 -31.78
CA GLY A 580 8.84 15.34 -31.27
C GLY A 580 7.43 15.43 -31.86
N ALA A 581 7.04 14.55 -32.78
CA ALA A 581 5.72 14.54 -33.42
C ALA A 581 4.62 14.06 -32.46
N ASN A 582 3.40 14.59 -32.60
CA ASN A 582 2.24 14.18 -31.79
C ASN A 582 1.99 12.66 -31.94
N ARG A 583 1.59 11.97 -30.87
CA ARG A 583 1.23 10.56 -30.87
C ARG A 583 -0.26 10.43 -30.59
N TYR A 584 -0.91 9.51 -31.30
CA TYR A 584 -2.27 9.09 -31.00
C TYR A 584 -2.23 7.75 -30.25
N PHE A 585 -3.08 7.62 -29.23
CA PHE A 585 -3.24 6.39 -28.46
C PHE A 585 -4.46 5.63 -28.95
N TYR A 586 -4.23 4.42 -29.48
CA TYR A 586 -5.28 3.54 -29.99
C TYR A 586 -5.58 2.43 -28.98
N CYS A 587 -6.86 2.10 -28.83
CA CYS A 587 -7.30 1.03 -27.96
C CYS A 587 -8.55 0.34 -28.52
N SER A 588 -8.36 -0.87 -29.06
CA SER A 588 -9.45 -1.73 -29.54
C SER A 588 -10.45 -2.07 -28.46
N GLU A 589 -11.74 -2.22 -28.82
CA GLU A 589 -12.83 -2.56 -27.89
C GLU A 589 -12.51 -3.76 -26.99
N GLN A 590 -11.91 -4.81 -27.55
CA GLN A 590 -11.56 -6.04 -26.83
C GLN A 590 -10.52 -5.82 -25.72
N LEU A 591 -9.74 -4.73 -25.80
CA LEU A 591 -8.69 -4.39 -24.85
C LEU A 591 -9.07 -3.21 -23.94
N ILE A 592 -10.24 -2.58 -24.12
CA ILE A 592 -10.68 -1.45 -23.29
C ILE A 592 -10.66 -1.81 -21.80
N LEU A 593 -11.30 -2.92 -21.43
CA LEU A 593 -11.36 -3.37 -20.04
C LEU A 593 -9.97 -3.74 -19.48
N PRO A 594 -9.20 -4.67 -20.09
CA PRO A 594 -7.85 -5.00 -19.63
C PRO A 594 -6.93 -3.77 -19.50
N MET A 595 -6.96 -2.86 -20.47
CA MET A 595 -6.16 -1.64 -20.47
C MET A 595 -6.57 -0.68 -19.35
N ALA A 596 -7.86 -0.49 -19.12
CA ALA A 596 -8.36 0.35 -18.04
C ALA A 596 -7.96 -0.20 -16.67
N TYR A 597 -8.15 -1.51 -16.42
CA TYR A 597 -7.73 -2.14 -15.16
C TYR A 597 -6.23 -1.99 -14.92
N ALA A 598 -5.40 -2.27 -15.93
CA ALA A 598 -3.95 -2.13 -15.82
C ALA A 598 -3.53 -0.67 -15.54
N ALA A 599 -4.16 0.30 -16.21
CA ALA A 599 -3.87 1.73 -16.02
C ALA A 599 -4.29 2.23 -14.63
N VAL A 600 -5.47 1.83 -14.15
CA VAL A 600 -5.96 2.22 -12.81
C VAL A 600 -5.08 1.63 -11.71
N LEU A 601 -4.68 0.35 -11.81
CA LEU A 601 -3.76 -0.27 -10.85
C LEU A 601 -2.38 0.41 -10.85
N CYS A 602 -1.87 0.77 -12.03
CA CYS A 602 -0.64 1.55 -12.15
C CYS A 602 -0.77 2.93 -11.48
N GLU A 603 -1.90 3.62 -11.63
CA GLU A 603 -2.14 4.94 -11.02
C GLU A 603 -2.20 4.83 -9.48
N ILE A 604 -3.00 3.90 -8.93
CA ILE A 604 -3.10 3.67 -7.48
C ILE A 604 -1.71 3.40 -6.89
N ARG A 605 -0.94 2.50 -7.51
CA ARG A 605 0.45 2.25 -7.08
C ARG A 605 1.29 3.52 -7.15
N THR A 606 1.23 4.25 -8.26
CA THR A 606 2.09 5.42 -8.51
C THR A 606 1.80 6.55 -7.53
N ARG A 607 0.53 6.77 -7.16
CA ARG A 607 0.16 7.73 -6.10
C ARG A 607 0.81 7.42 -4.75
N ILE A 608 0.94 6.14 -4.41
CA ILE A 608 1.48 5.71 -3.13
C ILE A 608 3.01 5.69 -3.12
N PHE A 609 3.64 5.10 -4.14
CA PHE A 609 5.08 4.84 -4.14
C PHE A 609 5.91 5.89 -4.88
N ASN A 610 5.35 6.51 -5.92
CA ASN A 610 6.07 7.41 -6.82
C ASN A 610 5.22 8.68 -7.10
N PRO A 611 4.78 9.43 -6.09
CA PRO A 611 3.82 10.53 -6.26
C PRO A 611 4.33 11.66 -7.18
N LEU A 612 5.66 11.81 -7.27
CA LEU A 612 6.36 12.78 -8.12
C LEU A 612 6.60 12.28 -9.55
N SER A 613 6.22 11.04 -9.89
CA SER A 613 6.37 10.51 -11.26
C SER A 613 5.25 11.00 -12.17
N ASP A 614 5.62 11.49 -13.34
CA ASP A 614 4.69 11.90 -14.40
C ASP A 614 4.17 10.73 -15.24
N SER A 615 4.75 9.53 -15.11
CA SER A 615 4.37 8.33 -15.86
C SER A 615 3.76 7.24 -15.00
N LEU A 616 2.79 6.52 -15.58
CA LEU A 616 2.15 5.33 -15.00
C LEU A 616 3.08 4.12 -14.92
N ILE A 617 3.91 3.88 -15.93
CA ILE A 617 4.74 2.66 -16.03
C ILE A 617 6.10 2.91 -15.37
N ASP A 618 6.45 2.06 -14.41
CA ASP A 618 7.77 2.08 -13.79
C ASP A 618 8.29 0.66 -13.50
N PHE A 619 9.45 0.31 -14.05
CA PHE A 619 10.12 -0.97 -13.80
C PHE A 619 11.19 -0.89 -12.69
N GLN A 620 11.46 0.30 -12.14
CA GLN A 620 12.52 0.57 -11.15
C GLN A 620 13.89 -0.01 -11.53
N SER A 621 14.22 0.01 -12.82
CA SER A 621 15.50 -0.42 -13.35
C SER A 621 16.30 0.78 -13.87
N LYS A 622 17.63 0.64 -13.90
CA LYS A 622 18.50 1.63 -14.55
C LYS A 622 18.07 1.75 -16.02
N ASN A 623 17.70 2.96 -16.45
CA ASN A 623 17.16 3.29 -17.77
C ASN A 623 15.76 2.73 -18.09
N ARG A 624 14.93 2.39 -17.10
CA ARG A 624 13.53 1.95 -17.31
C ARG A 624 13.38 0.74 -18.24
N LEU A 625 14.39 -0.14 -18.31
CA LEU A 625 14.36 -1.35 -19.13
C LEU A 625 13.61 -2.50 -18.42
N LEU A 626 12.90 -3.31 -19.19
CA LEU A 626 12.28 -4.54 -18.67
C LEU A 626 13.37 -5.58 -18.38
N THR A 627 13.63 -5.85 -17.10
CA THR A 627 14.63 -6.84 -16.64
C THR A 627 14.02 -8.24 -16.55
N SER A 628 14.86 -9.26 -16.31
CA SER A 628 14.43 -10.66 -16.29
C SER A 628 13.44 -10.99 -15.16
N TYR A 629 13.47 -10.26 -14.05
CA TYR A 629 12.64 -10.55 -12.88
C TYR A 629 11.16 -10.17 -13.10
N PRO A 630 10.80 -8.92 -13.46
CA PRO A 630 9.42 -8.56 -13.83
C PRO A 630 8.90 -9.33 -15.04
N TYR A 631 9.77 -9.62 -16.01
CA TYR A 631 9.41 -10.44 -17.18
C TYR A 631 8.95 -11.84 -16.77
N LYS A 632 9.74 -12.53 -15.95
CA LYS A 632 9.41 -13.89 -15.49
C LYS A 632 8.12 -13.90 -14.67
N ALA A 633 7.94 -12.93 -13.79
CA ALA A 633 6.74 -12.85 -12.96
C ALA A 633 5.46 -12.66 -13.78
N PHE A 634 5.51 -11.85 -14.85
CA PHE A 634 4.34 -11.64 -15.71
C PHE A 634 4.02 -12.84 -16.61
N PHE A 635 5.04 -13.46 -17.22
CA PHE A 635 4.87 -14.58 -18.16
C PHE A 635 4.96 -15.98 -17.50
N ASP A 636 4.88 -16.06 -16.17
CA ASP A 636 5.04 -17.33 -15.42
C ASP A 636 3.99 -18.39 -15.80
N ALA A 637 2.76 -17.95 -16.08
CA ALA A 637 1.66 -18.82 -16.51
C ALA A 637 1.46 -18.84 -18.03
N PHE A 638 2.44 -18.34 -18.81
CA PHE A 638 2.34 -18.37 -20.26
C PHE A 638 2.62 -19.79 -20.77
N PRO A 639 1.74 -20.37 -21.61
CA PRO A 639 1.80 -21.80 -21.94
C PRO A 639 3.02 -22.24 -22.75
N GLU A 640 3.82 -21.32 -23.30
CA GLU A 640 4.99 -21.67 -24.12
C GLU A 640 6.29 -21.02 -23.63
N GLU A 641 7.14 -21.80 -22.97
CA GLU A 641 8.43 -21.35 -22.41
C GLU A 641 9.43 -20.84 -23.46
N ASN A 642 9.34 -21.33 -24.69
CA ASN A 642 10.24 -20.99 -25.79
C ASN A 642 9.86 -19.68 -26.50
N LEU A 643 8.62 -19.23 -26.37
CA LEU A 643 8.10 -18.06 -27.06
C LEU A 643 8.24 -16.81 -26.17
N LYS A 644 9.23 -15.96 -26.49
CA LYS A 644 9.54 -14.77 -25.69
C LYS A 644 8.95 -13.48 -26.25
N PHE A 645 8.34 -12.68 -25.38
CA PHE A 645 7.86 -11.34 -25.72
C PHE A 645 9.03 -10.36 -25.88
N SER A 646 8.97 -9.56 -26.93
CA SER A 646 9.92 -8.52 -27.30
C SER A 646 9.17 -7.37 -27.93
N SER A 647 9.35 -6.17 -27.39
CA SER A 647 8.73 -4.94 -27.90
C SER A 647 9.07 -4.69 -29.38
N LEU A 648 10.32 -4.94 -29.79
CA LEU A 648 10.72 -4.75 -31.19
C LEU A 648 10.02 -5.75 -32.12
N LYS A 649 9.93 -7.03 -31.72
CA LYS A 649 9.25 -8.09 -32.49
C LYS A 649 7.74 -7.84 -32.55
N MET A 650 7.12 -7.43 -31.45
CA MET A 650 5.69 -7.14 -31.38
C MET A 650 5.30 -5.92 -32.22
N ASN A 651 6.06 -4.82 -32.10
CA ASN A 651 5.84 -3.60 -32.89
C ASN A 651 5.96 -3.88 -34.40
N ARG A 652 6.97 -4.64 -34.83
CA ARG A 652 7.10 -5.08 -36.24
C ARG A 652 5.91 -5.94 -36.68
N THR A 653 5.42 -6.82 -35.81
CA THR A 653 4.25 -7.67 -36.08
C THR A 653 2.98 -6.84 -36.27
N PHE A 654 2.68 -5.95 -35.33
CA PHE A 654 1.51 -5.07 -35.39
C PHE A 654 1.49 -4.22 -36.67
N ILE A 655 2.62 -3.62 -37.03
CA ILE A 655 2.76 -2.83 -38.27
C ILE A 655 2.54 -3.69 -39.51
N THR A 656 3.06 -4.93 -39.51
CA THR A 656 2.87 -5.85 -40.63
C THR A 656 1.41 -6.23 -40.79
N LEU A 657 0.67 -6.45 -39.69
CA LEU A 657 -0.76 -6.72 -39.71
C LEU A 657 -1.55 -5.50 -40.25
N ALA A 658 -1.25 -4.30 -39.75
CA ALA A 658 -1.87 -3.05 -40.22
C ALA A 658 -1.61 -2.79 -41.71
N TYR A 659 -0.38 -3.03 -42.19
CA TYR A 659 -0.02 -2.88 -43.60
C TYR A 659 -0.82 -3.83 -44.49
N ASN A 660 -0.91 -5.11 -44.13
CA ASN A 660 -1.61 -6.09 -44.94
C ASN A 660 -3.12 -5.84 -45.05
N LEU A 661 -3.76 -5.25 -44.03
CA LEU A 661 -5.15 -4.77 -44.15
C LEU A 661 -5.31 -3.71 -45.22
N SER A 662 -4.44 -2.70 -45.20
CA SER A 662 -4.51 -1.60 -46.16
C SER A 662 -4.33 -2.10 -47.59
N LYS A 663 -3.50 -3.14 -47.80
CA LYS A 663 -3.28 -3.76 -49.10
C LYS A 663 -4.51 -4.49 -49.67
N ASN A 664 -5.38 -5.02 -48.81
CA ASN A 664 -6.63 -5.66 -49.25
C ASN A 664 -7.74 -4.65 -49.59
N GLN A 665 -7.59 -3.39 -49.18
CA GLN A 665 -8.49 -2.29 -49.50
C GLN A 665 -7.93 -1.63 -50.77
N LYS A 666 -8.53 -1.88 -51.95
CA LYS A 666 -7.98 -1.47 -53.26
C LYS A 666 -7.65 0.05 -53.31
N GLY A 667 -6.38 0.41 -53.12
CA GLY A 667 -5.86 1.78 -53.28
C GLY A 667 -4.41 1.93 -52.80
N SER A 668 -3.43 1.78 -53.70
CA SER A 668 -1.99 1.75 -53.38
C SER A 668 -1.43 3.04 -52.75
N ALA A 669 -2.13 4.16 -52.88
CA ALA A 669 -1.72 5.45 -52.31
C ALA A 669 -2.04 5.59 -50.80
N HIS A 670 -3.01 4.83 -50.27
CA HIS A 670 -3.47 4.93 -48.88
C HIS A 670 -2.59 4.13 -47.88
N GLU A 671 -1.88 3.11 -48.36
CA GLU A 671 -1.09 2.18 -47.53
C GLU A 671 0.11 2.87 -46.86
N LEU A 672 0.81 3.72 -47.62
CA LEU A 672 1.99 4.45 -47.14
C LEU A 672 1.62 5.62 -46.24
N GLU A 673 0.50 6.28 -46.49
CA GLU A 673 -0.07 7.35 -45.65
C GLU A 673 -0.50 6.80 -44.29
N LEU A 674 -1.16 5.64 -44.26
CA LEU A 674 -1.62 4.98 -43.03
C LEU A 674 -0.46 4.47 -42.17
N LEU A 675 0.59 3.92 -42.79
CA LEU A 675 1.83 3.58 -42.09
C LEU A 675 2.56 4.83 -41.58
N LYS A 676 2.57 5.94 -42.32
CA LYS A 676 3.10 7.23 -41.84
C LYS A 676 2.28 7.75 -40.67
N PHE A 677 0.95 7.61 -40.69
CA PHE A 677 0.04 8.05 -39.65
C PHE A 677 0.19 7.23 -38.34
N LEU A 678 0.20 5.89 -38.42
CA LEU A 678 0.39 5.00 -37.27
C LEU A 678 1.75 5.17 -36.57
N ARG A 679 2.75 5.71 -37.28
CA ARG A 679 4.13 5.88 -36.80
C ARG A 679 4.55 7.35 -36.64
N ASN A 680 3.77 8.29 -37.14
CA ASN A 680 4.03 9.73 -37.26
C ASN A 680 5.49 10.11 -37.62
N HIS A 681 6.05 9.48 -38.68
CA HIS A 681 7.38 9.80 -39.25
C HIS A 681 7.26 10.60 -40.56
N LYS A 682 8.17 11.56 -40.77
CA LYS A 682 8.27 12.36 -42.01
C LYS A 682 9.01 11.68 -43.17
N SER A 683 9.75 10.59 -42.94
CA SER A 683 10.53 9.91 -44.00
C SER A 683 10.47 8.39 -43.91
N ILE A 684 10.31 7.74 -45.07
CA ILE A 684 10.28 6.29 -45.25
C ILE A 684 11.70 5.73 -45.06
N GLU A 685 12.06 5.31 -43.85
CA GLU A 685 13.16 4.36 -43.69
C GLU A 685 12.67 2.97 -44.13
N THR A 686 12.98 2.66 -45.40
CA THR A 686 13.17 1.34 -46.02
C THR A 686 12.78 0.15 -45.15
N THR A 687 11.48 -0.12 -45.04
CA THR A 687 10.98 -1.41 -44.53
C THR A 687 10.74 -2.35 -45.72
N ASN A 688 11.79 -2.63 -46.48
CA ASN A 688 11.77 -3.59 -47.61
C ASN A 688 11.77 -5.06 -47.15
N ILE A 689 11.19 -5.36 -45.98
CA ILE A 689 11.12 -6.72 -45.43
C ILE A 689 9.67 -6.94 -45.01
N TYR A 690 8.80 -7.16 -45.98
CA TYR A 690 7.43 -7.57 -45.70
C TYR A 690 7.09 -8.85 -46.47
N ILE A 691 6.49 -9.78 -45.71
CA ILE A 691 5.65 -10.91 -46.10
C ILE A 691 6.35 -12.28 -46.15
N HIS A 692 6.05 -13.07 -45.12
CA HIS A 692 5.69 -14.50 -45.24
C HIS A 692 4.67 -14.82 -44.12
N ILE A 693 3.43 -14.32 -44.22
CA ILE A 693 2.30 -14.80 -43.41
C ILE A 693 1.14 -15.04 -44.37
N ASN A 694 0.39 -16.13 -44.16
CA ASN A 694 -0.74 -16.52 -44.99
C ASN A 694 -1.86 -15.46 -44.93
N GLN A 695 -2.35 -15.02 -46.11
CA GLN A 695 -3.30 -13.90 -46.23
C GLN A 695 -4.61 -14.12 -45.46
N ARG A 696 -5.07 -15.37 -45.31
CA ARG A 696 -6.29 -15.71 -44.57
C ARG A 696 -6.18 -15.42 -43.06
N GLU A 697 -5.08 -15.81 -42.45
CA GLU A 697 -4.82 -15.61 -41.01
C GLU A 697 -4.63 -14.13 -40.68
N VAL A 698 -3.98 -13.40 -41.58
CA VAL A 698 -3.81 -11.94 -41.48
C VAL A 698 -5.15 -11.21 -41.54
N ASN A 699 -6.05 -11.60 -42.45
CA ASN A 699 -7.38 -10.98 -42.56
C ASN A 699 -8.22 -11.21 -41.29
N PHE A 700 -8.16 -12.42 -40.71
CA PHE A 700 -8.86 -12.73 -39.47
C PHE A 700 -8.34 -11.89 -38.29
N LEU A 701 -7.01 -11.89 -38.06
CA LEU A 701 -6.38 -11.15 -36.96
C LEU A 701 -6.61 -9.65 -37.07
N SER A 702 -6.54 -9.13 -38.29
CA SER A 702 -6.60 -7.70 -38.50
C SER A 702 -8.05 -7.18 -38.48
N ASN A 703 -9.04 -8.00 -38.85
CA ASN A 703 -10.44 -7.73 -38.58
C ASN A 703 -10.72 -7.65 -37.06
N GLN A 704 -10.11 -8.49 -36.23
CA GLN A 704 -10.32 -8.41 -34.77
C GLN A 704 -9.74 -7.13 -34.14
N ILE A 705 -8.63 -6.60 -34.66
CA ILE A 705 -7.96 -5.42 -34.11
C ILE A 705 -8.55 -4.10 -34.64
N PHE A 706 -8.98 -4.05 -35.92
CA PHE A 706 -9.26 -2.79 -36.61
C PHE A 706 -10.71 -2.61 -37.12
N SER A 707 -11.59 -3.62 -37.04
CA SER A 707 -12.94 -3.55 -37.64
C SER A 707 -13.94 -2.63 -36.93
N ARG A 708 -13.67 -2.14 -35.72
CA ARG A 708 -14.68 -1.42 -34.91
C ARG A 708 -14.40 0.04 -34.58
N ASP A 709 -13.16 0.51 -34.61
CA ASP A 709 -12.86 1.78 -33.93
C ASP A 709 -13.03 3.06 -34.78
N TYR A 710 -13.03 2.99 -36.12
CA TYR A 710 -13.15 4.22 -36.95
C TYR A 710 -14.13 4.15 -38.13
N PHE A 711 -14.59 2.96 -38.55
CA PHE A 711 -15.51 2.81 -39.70
C PHE A 711 -16.78 1.99 -39.38
N GLY A 712 -16.91 1.48 -38.14
CA GLY A 712 -18.01 0.61 -37.70
C GLY A 712 -19.17 1.34 -37.02
N PHE A 713 -18.94 2.55 -36.48
CA PHE A 713 -19.94 3.27 -35.68
C PHE A 713 -21.24 3.55 -36.45
N ILE A 714 -21.14 3.83 -37.76
CA ILE A 714 -22.30 4.13 -38.60
C ILE A 714 -23.09 2.85 -38.95
N ALA A 715 -22.41 1.74 -39.23
CA ALA A 715 -23.06 0.46 -39.51
C ALA A 715 -23.67 -0.16 -38.25
N ASP A 716 -23.04 0.05 -37.09
CA ASP A 716 -23.59 -0.32 -35.79
C ASP A 716 -24.78 0.59 -35.40
N GLY A 717 -24.73 1.88 -35.73
CA GLY A 717 -25.89 2.78 -35.66
C GLY A 717 -27.05 2.29 -36.52
N PHE A 718 -26.79 1.94 -37.78
CA PHE A 718 -27.78 1.35 -38.70
C PHE A 718 -28.32 0.01 -38.20
N ALA A 719 -27.48 -0.87 -37.67
CA ALA A 719 -27.91 -2.15 -37.11
C ALA A 719 -28.79 -1.96 -35.86
N ASN A 720 -28.48 -0.97 -35.02
CA ASN A 720 -29.32 -0.60 -33.88
C ASN A 720 -30.68 -0.07 -34.33
N ILE A 721 -30.71 0.74 -35.38
CA ILE A 721 -31.95 1.34 -35.92
C ILE A 721 -32.81 0.30 -36.65
N LEU A 722 -32.22 -0.61 -37.41
CA LEU A 722 -32.94 -1.59 -38.24
C LEU A 722 -33.32 -2.88 -37.49
N PHE A 723 -32.45 -3.38 -36.62
CA PHE A 723 -32.63 -4.68 -35.94
C PHE A 723 -32.88 -4.55 -34.42
N GLY A 724 -32.65 -3.36 -33.86
CA GLY A 724 -32.73 -3.09 -32.42
C GLY A 724 -31.40 -3.33 -31.68
N PRO A 725 -31.34 -2.98 -30.37
CA PRO A 725 -30.16 -3.21 -29.55
C PRO A 725 -29.99 -4.70 -29.22
N THR A 726 -28.78 -5.24 -29.37
CA THR A 726 -28.48 -6.67 -29.09
C THR A 726 -27.19 -6.78 -28.27
N LYS A 727 -27.19 -7.63 -27.23
CA LYS A 727 -25.98 -7.88 -26.40
C LYS A 727 -25.06 -8.98 -26.94
N ASN A 728 -25.54 -9.79 -27.89
CA ASN A 728 -24.78 -10.90 -28.47
C ASN A 728 -23.85 -10.40 -29.60
N ILE A 729 -22.53 -10.54 -29.37
CA ILE A 729 -21.46 -9.97 -30.18
C ILE A 729 -21.36 -10.64 -31.57
N GLU A 730 -21.61 -11.95 -31.67
CA GLU A 730 -21.56 -12.69 -32.94
C GLU A 730 -22.75 -12.35 -33.84
N GLU A 731 -23.95 -12.35 -33.25
CA GLU A 731 -25.19 -11.98 -33.95
C GLU A 731 -25.13 -10.55 -34.48
N ARG A 732 -24.56 -9.64 -33.67
CA ARG A 732 -24.36 -8.25 -34.05
C ARG A 732 -23.38 -8.08 -35.22
N THR A 733 -22.33 -8.88 -35.22
CA THR A 733 -21.32 -8.87 -36.29
C THR A 733 -21.91 -9.40 -37.60
N ASN A 734 -22.81 -10.38 -37.54
CA ASN A 734 -23.57 -10.85 -38.70
C ASN A 734 -24.54 -9.79 -39.25
N GLN A 735 -25.26 -9.09 -38.38
CA GLN A 735 -26.15 -7.98 -38.79
C GLN A 735 -25.39 -6.85 -39.50
N ILE A 736 -24.21 -6.49 -38.98
CA ILE A 736 -23.33 -5.48 -39.57
C ILE A 736 -22.76 -5.96 -40.92
N ASN A 737 -22.40 -7.23 -41.04
CA ASN A 737 -21.96 -7.81 -42.31
C ASN A 737 -23.07 -7.81 -43.37
N ILE A 738 -24.32 -8.12 -42.98
CA ILE A 738 -25.49 -8.02 -43.86
C ILE A 738 -25.69 -6.58 -44.35
N ILE A 739 -25.50 -5.58 -43.48
CA ILE A 739 -25.57 -4.16 -43.85
C ILE A 739 -24.47 -3.81 -44.85
N TYR A 740 -23.23 -4.25 -44.61
CA TYR A 740 -22.12 -3.99 -45.51
C TYR A 740 -22.24 -4.69 -46.87
N GLU A 741 -22.83 -5.88 -46.92
CA GLU A 741 -23.09 -6.61 -48.16
C GLU A 741 -24.25 -6.03 -48.96
N LYS A 742 -25.32 -5.56 -48.29
CA LYS A 742 -26.56 -5.11 -48.94
C LYS A 742 -26.65 -3.61 -49.22
N ILE A 743 -25.90 -2.76 -48.49
CA ILE A 743 -26.05 -1.29 -48.53
C ILE A 743 -24.78 -0.57 -49.03
N GLY A 744 -23.59 -1.20 -48.88
CA GLY A 744 -22.30 -0.65 -49.30
C GLY A 744 -21.50 -0.01 -48.15
N LYS A 745 -20.19 0.20 -48.36
CA LYS A 745 -19.19 0.53 -47.32
C LYS A 745 -18.77 2.02 -47.24
N ASP A 746 -19.41 2.92 -47.97
CA ASP A 746 -18.93 4.30 -48.09
C ASP A 746 -19.49 5.25 -47.00
N LEU A 747 -18.72 6.32 -46.72
CA LEU A 747 -18.99 7.46 -45.81
C LEU A 747 -20.32 8.24 -46.05
N ARG A 748 -21.22 7.76 -46.90
CA ARG A 748 -22.50 8.41 -47.27
C ARG A 748 -23.67 8.07 -46.33
N LEU A 749 -23.43 7.22 -45.32
CA LEU A 749 -24.44 6.75 -44.37
C LEU A 749 -24.77 7.78 -43.28
N GLU A 750 -23.91 8.78 -43.03
CA GLU A 750 -24.12 9.83 -42.00
C GLU A 750 -25.40 10.65 -42.22
N GLY A 751 -25.66 11.13 -43.45
CA GLY A 751 -26.86 11.93 -43.73
C GLY A 751 -28.17 11.18 -43.55
N ILE A 752 -28.18 9.86 -43.80
CA ILE A 752 -29.35 9.01 -43.55
C ILE A 752 -29.52 8.76 -42.04
N VAL A 753 -28.41 8.53 -41.32
CA VAL A 753 -28.44 8.35 -39.86
C VAL A 753 -28.98 9.60 -39.17
N ASP A 754 -28.55 10.79 -39.57
CA ASP A 754 -29.03 12.05 -38.99
C ASP A 754 -30.51 12.30 -39.29
N ALA A 755 -30.97 11.99 -40.52
CA ALA A 755 -32.39 12.09 -40.88
C ALA A 755 -33.26 11.08 -40.10
N LEU A 756 -32.80 9.83 -39.93
CA LEU A 756 -33.51 8.81 -39.15
C LEU A 756 -33.50 9.12 -37.64
N LEU A 757 -32.39 9.63 -37.10
CA LEU A 757 -32.30 10.10 -35.72
C LEU A 757 -33.21 11.29 -35.46
N TYR A 758 -33.33 12.21 -36.42
CA TYR A 758 -34.31 13.31 -36.35
C TYR A 758 -35.75 12.79 -36.30
N LEU A 759 -36.10 11.80 -37.12
CA LEU A 759 -37.43 11.17 -37.08
C LEU A 759 -37.71 10.47 -35.74
N ILE A 760 -36.74 9.76 -35.17
CA ILE A 760 -36.86 9.14 -33.83
C ILE A 760 -36.99 10.20 -32.74
N LYS A 761 -36.31 11.34 -32.86
CA LYS A 761 -36.47 12.47 -31.93
C LYS A 761 -37.91 13.01 -31.91
N GLN A 762 -38.59 13.01 -33.05
CA GLN A 762 -40.01 13.39 -33.16
C GLN A 762 -40.93 12.35 -32.50
N GLU A 763 -40.60 11.06 -32.53
CA GLU A 763 -41.35 10.01 -31.82
C GLU A 763 -41.28 10.18 -30.28
N ASN A 764 -40.15 10.66 -29.75
CA ASN A 764 -40.03 10.96 -28.31
C ASN A 764 -40.97 12.10 -27.84
N VAL A 765 -41.26 13.08 -28.70
CA VAL A 765 -42.23 14.15 -28.39
C VAL A 765 -43.63 13.57 -28.19
N VAL A 766 -43.98 12.50 -28.91
CA VAL A 766 -45.25 11.78 -28.73
C VAL A 766 -45.29 11.07 -27.38
N MET A 767 -44.18 10.47 -26.95
CA MET A 767 -44.08 9.86 -25.63
C MET A 767 -44.24 10.87 -24.48
N ASP A 768 -43.73 12.09 -24.65
CA ASP A 768 -43.92 13.17 -23.67
C ASP A 768 -45.36 13.67 -23.65
N ILE A 769 -46.04 13.73 -24.81
CA ILE A 769 -47.48 14.03 -24.88
C ILE A 769 -48.28 12.94 -24.16
N ILE A 770 -48.00 11.66 -24.40
CA ILE A 770 -48.70 10.53 -23.75
C ILE A 770 -48.51 10.57 -22.22
N LYS A 771 -47.30 10.89 -21.75
CA LYS A 771 -47.01 11.02 -20.31
C LYS A 771 -47.71 12.23 -19.65
N GLY A 772 -48.06 13.25 -20.43
CA GLY A 772 -48.74 14.45 -19.97
C GLY A 772 -50.27 14.35 -19.95
N LEU A 773 -50.86 13.26 -20.46
CA LEU A 773 -52.30 13.03 -20.44
C LEU A 773 -52.77 12.46 -19.09
N ASP A 774 -53.92 12.93 -18.62
CA ASP A 774 -54.62 12.39 -17.46
C ASP A 774 -55.27 11.04 -17.76
N GLU A 775 -55.50 10.26 -16.71
CA GLU A 775 -55.88 8.85 -16.78
C GLU A 775 -57.23 8.63 -17.48
N GLU A 776 -58.18 9.56 -17.28
CA GLU A 776 -59.50 9.54 -17.92
C GLU A 776 -59.41 9.80 -19.44
N THR A 777 -58.60 10.78 -19.86
CA THR A 777 -58.36 11.08 -21.27
C THR A 777 -57.60 9.95 -21.98
N MET A 778 -56.65 9.32 -21.29
CA MET A 778 -55.92 8.15 -21.81
C MET A 778 -56.86 6.96 -22.04
N GLN A 779 -57.78 6.68 -21.12
CA GLN A 779 -58.76 5.60 -21.26
C GLN A 779 -59.75 5.86 -22.40
N ASN A 780 -60.17 7.12 -22.60
CA ASN A 780 -61.04 7.50 -23.71
C ASN A 780 -60.34 7.35 -25.07
N ILE A 781 -59.09 7.81 -25.19
CA ILE A 781 -58.27 7.61 -26.40
C ILE A 781 -58.07 6.12 -26.68
N TYR A 782 -57.77 5.31 -25.65
CA TYR A 782 -57.60 3.86 -25.78
C TYR A 782 -58.87 3.15 -26.27
N ASN A 783 -60.03 3.50 -25.70
CA ASN A 783 -61.31 2.94 -26.12
C ASN A 783 -61.65 3.32 -27.58
N ARG A 784 -61.43 4.59 -27.97
CA ARG A 784 -61.63 5.06 -29.35
C ARG A 784 -60.67 4.42 -30.35
N LEU A 785 -59.44 4.15 -29.93
CA LEU A 785 -58.42 3.46 -30.72
C LEU A 785 -58.84 2.00 -31.02
N ASN A 786 -59.31 1.28 -30.00
CA ASN A 786 -59.79 -0.10 -30.13
C ASN A 786 -61.07 -0.18 -30.98
N MET A 787 -61.95 0.83 -30.91
CA MET A 787 -63.17 0.90 -31.73
C MET A 787 -62.92 1.40 -33.16
N GLY A 788 -61.69 1.80 -33.51
CA GLY A 788 -61.38 2.30 -34.85
C GLY A 788 -61.87 3.72 -35.15
N MET A 789 -62.21 4.49 -34.12
CA MET A 789 -62.92 5.79 -34.22
C MET A 789 -61.99 7.02 -34.19
N LEU A 790 -60.68 6.81 -34.29
CA LEU A 790 -59.70 7.89 -34.39
C LEU A 790 -59.47 8.28 -35.86
N TYR A 791 -59.85 9.51 -36.20
CA TYR A 791 -59.75 10.03 -37.56
C TYR A 791 -58.30 10.21 -38.02
N SER A 792 -58.00 9.81 -39.25
CA SER A 792 -56.74 10.12 -39.94
C SER A 792 -56.99 10.39 -41.42
N LYS A 793 -56.00 10.94 -42.11
CA LYS A 793 -56.07 11.21 -43.56
C LYS A 793 -55.85 9.95 -44.42
N THR A 794 -55.37 8.85 -43.85
CA THR A 794 -55.02 7.62 -44.58
C THR A 794 -55.90 6.47 -44.12
N ARG A 795 -56.50 5.77 -45.09
CA ARG A 795 -57.36 4.62 -44.84
C ARG A 795 -56.60 3.55 -44.04
N HIS A 796 -57.24 2.98 -43.01
CA HIS A 796 -56.67 1.97 -42.11
C HIS A 796 -55.50 2.44 -41.20
N VAL A 797 -55.24 3.75 -41.14
CA VAL A 797 -54.35 4.39 -40.16
C VAL A 797 -55.19 5.22 -39.19
N GLN A 798 -54.79 5.27 -37.93
CA GLN A 798 -55.43 6.10 -36.90
C GLN A 798 -54.46 7.18 -36.40
N CYS A 799 -54.95 8.35 -35.98
CA CYS A 799 -54.10 9.45 -35.48
C CYS A 799 -54.37 9.73 -34.01
N LEU A 800 -53.31 9.91 -33.22
CA LEU A 800 -53.41 10.23 -31.79
C LEU A 800 -53.98 11.63 -31.51
N VAL A 801 -53.79 12.60 -32.43
CA VAL A 801 -54.11 14.03 -32.23
C VAL A 801 -55.35 14.49 -33.02
N SER A 802 -56.00 13.59 -33.78
CA SER A 802 -57.15 13.87 -34.68
C SER A 802 -56.81 14.68 -35.95
N SER A 803 -57.73 14.74 -36.91
CA SER A 803 -57.61 15.49 -38.18
C SER A 803 -57.85 16.99 -38.04
N GLU A 804 -58.65 17.43 -37.06
CA GLU A 804 -59.03 18.84 -36.87
C GLU A 804 -57.87 19.69 -36.33
N ASN A 805 -56.96 19.07 -35.58
CA ASN A 805 -55.74 19.70 -35.04
C ASN A 805 -54.46 19.08 -35.62
N CYS A 806 -54.51 18.69 -36.90
CA CYS A 806 -53.35 18.09 -37.54
C CYS A 806 -52.20 19.12 -37.64
N MET A 807 -51.08 18.85 -36.97
CA MET A 807 -49.85 19.65 -37.04
C MET A 807 -49.22 19.67 -38.45
N TYR A 808 -49.71 18.85 -39.38
CA TYR A 808 -49.24 18.74 -40.76
C TYR A 808 -50.42 18.76 -41.76
N PRO A 809 -51.13 19.91 -41.88
CA PRO A 809 -52.33 20.01 -42.70
C PRO A 809 -52.04 19.82 -44.20
N GLU A 810 -50.84 20.14 -44.66
CA GLU A 810 -50.41 20.04 -46.07
C GLU A 810 -50.03 18.63 -46.54
N ARG A 811 -49.91 17.64 -45.63
CA ARG A 811 -49.60 16.26 -46.03
C ARG A 811 -50.85 15.52 -46.52
N GLU A 812 -50.71 14.84 -47.66
CA GLU A 812 -51.76 14.00 -48.26
C GLU A 812 -51.95 12.66 -47.55
N ASN A 813 -50.89 12.10 -46.96
CA ASN A 813 -50.96 10.84 -46.21
C ASN A 813 -50.32 10.92 -44.81
N CYS A 814 -50.76 10.03 -43.93
CA CYS A 814 -50.30 9.90 -42.55
C CYS A 814 -49.16 8.88 -42.39
N ILE A 815 -48.68 8.27 -43.49
CA ILE A 815 -47.63 7.24 -43.45
C ILE A 815 -46.28 7.90 -43.15
N GLY A 816 -45.62 7.42 -42.09
CA GLY A 816 -44.41 8.02 -41.51
C GLY A 816 -44.65 9.29 -40.70
N CYS A 817 -45.88 9.55 -40.24
CA CYS A 817 -46.16 10.59 -39.24
C CYS A 817 -45.89 10.05 -37.83
N PRO A 818 -45.23 10.81 -36.92
CA PRO A 818 -45.01 10.39 -35.54
C PRO A 818 -46.30 10.10 -34.76
N PHE A 819 -47.40 10.78 -35.11
CA PHE A 819 -48.70 10.65 -34.46
C PHE A 819 -49.59 9.56 -35.07
N ALA A 820 -49.11 8.83 -36.09
CA ALA A 820 -49.86 7.80 -36.78
C ALA A 820 -49.72 6.43 -36.11
N ILE A 821 -50.83 5.72 -36.01
CA ILE A 821 -50.98 4.40 -35.44
C ILE A 821 -51.45 3.46 -36.54
N TYR A 822 -50.56 2.54 -36.94
CA TYR A 822 -50.78 1.64 -38.06
C TYR A 822 -51.54 0.38 -37.62
N ASN A 823 -52.65 0.09 -38.29
CA ASN A 823 -53.31 -1.22 -38.19
C ASN A 823 -52.65 -2.21 -39.17
N PHE A 824 -52.86 -3.51 -38.98
CA PHE A 824 -52.39 -4.58 -39.87
C PHE A 824 -52.74 -4.31 -41.35
N TYR A 825 -53.95 -3.81 -41.63
CA TYR A 825 -54.39 -3.48 -42.98
C TYR A 825 -53.71 -2.23 -43.58
N ALA A 826 -53.03 -1.40 -42.79
CA ALA A 826 -52.22 -0.30 -43.31
C ALA A 826 -50.98 -0.81 -44.08
N LEU A 827 -50.63 -2.10 -43.92
CA LEU A 827 -49.54 -2.72 -44.65
C LEU A 827 -49.76 -2.65 -46.16
N SER A 828 -51.00 -2.74 -46.67
CA SER A 828 -51.26 -2.64 -48.11
C SER A 828 -50.79 -1.31 -48.71
N ALA A 829 -51.03 -0.20 -48.00
CA ALA A 829 -50.60 1.13 -48.42
C ALA A 829 -49.08 1.33 -48.26
N ILE A 830 -48.47 0.76 -47.21
CA ILE A 830 -47.01 0.80 -46.99
C ILE A 830 -46.29 -0.01 -48.08
N THR A 831 -46.80 -1.19 -48.41
CA THR A 831 -46.23 -2.06 -49.45
C THR A 831 -46.37 -1.46 -50.84
N GLU A 832 -47.49 -0.80 -51.13
CA GLU A 832 -47.68 -0.05 -52.37
C GLU A 832 -46.67 1.10 -52.50
N GLN A 833 -46.44 1.87 -51.43
CA GLN A 833 -45.40 2.92 -51.43
C GLN A 833 -44.00 2.36 -51.64
N ILE A 834 -43.65 1.24 -50.97
CA ILE A 834 -42.38 0.56 -51.16
C ILE A 834 -42.20 0.15 -52.63
N LEU A 835 -43.22 -0.44 -53.25
CA LEU A 835 -43.16 -0.83 -54.67
C LEU A 835 -43.03 0.39 -55.60
N ASN A 836 -43.71 1.50 -55.29
CA ASN A 836 -43.57 2.75 -56.04
C ASN A 836 -42.15 3.33 -55.95
N HIS A 837 -41.50 3.25 -54.78
CA HIS A 837 -40.10 3.65 -54.62
C HIS A 837 -39.15 2.71 -55.38
N VAL A 838 -39.40 1.40 -55.32
CA VAL A 838 -38.63 0.39 -56.08
C VAL A 838 -38.73 0.68 -57.58
N ASP A 839 -39.93 0.96 -58.10
CA ASP A 839 -40.17 1.34 -59.49
C ASP A 839 -39.49 2.69 -59.84
N PHE A 840 -39.56 3.68 -58.94
CA PHE A 840 -38.85 4.96 -59.08
C PHE A 840 -37.33 4.77 -59.26
N PHE A 841 -36.71 3.88 -58.48
CA PHE A 841 -35.28 3.58 -58.59
C PHE A 841 -34.94 2.68 -59.78
N ALA A 842 -35.86 1.81 -60.21
CA ALA A 842 -35.66 0.91 -61.33
C ALA A 842 -35.74 1.61 -62.70
N ARG A 843 -36.61 2.62 -62.87
CA ARG A 843 -36.87 3.26 -64.17
C ARG A 843 -35.75 4.17 -64.71
N ASN A 844 -34.74 4.53 -63.91
CA ASN A 844 -33.47 5.15 -64.33
C ASN A 844 -33.53 6.33 -65.34
N ASP A 845 -34.61 7.12 -65.40
CA ASP A 845 -34.71 8.32 -66.23
C ASP A 845 -33.87 9.46 -65.66
N ARG A 846 -32.61 9.56 -66.09
CA ARG A 846 -31.65 10.58 -65.63
C ARG A 846 -31.85 11.97 -66.23
N GLU A 847 -32.76 12.14 -67.19
CA GLU A 847 -32.78 13.37 -67.99
C GLU A 847 -33.61 14.53 -67.42
N HIS A 848 -34.49 14.35 -66.43
CA HIS A 848 -35.36 15.45 -65.98
C HIS A 848 -35.70 15.50 -64.47
N ARG A 849 -34.83 15.02 -63.56
CA ARG A 849 -35.11 15.06 -62.11
C ARG A 849 -33.96 15.64 -61.29
N TYR A 850 -34.27 16.54 -60.36
CA TYR A 850 -33.27 17.19 -59.50
C TYR A 850 -32.68 16.19 -58.51
N LYS A 851 -31.38 16.37 -58.17
CA LYS A 851 -30.67 15.50 -57.22
C LYS A 851 -31.38 15.38 -55.86
N GLY A 852 -32.02 16.46 -55.40
CA GLY A 852 -32.80 16.49 -54.16
C GLY A 852 -34.02 15.57 -54.17
N ASP A 853 -34.61 15.28 -55.33
CA ASP A 853 -35.77 14.38 -55.44
C ASP A 853 -35.35 12.92 -55.23
N TYR A 854 -34.17 12.53 -55.71
CA TYR A 854 -33.63 11.19 -55.43
C TYR A 854 -33.22 11.04 -53.97
N GLU A 855 -32.61 12.07 -53.39
CA GLU A 855 -32.24 12.07 -51.96
C GLU A 855 -33.49 11.98 -51.07
N ARG A 856 -34.54 12.74 -51.38
CA ARG A 856 -35.84 12.68 -50.69
C ARG A 856 -36.49 11.30 -50.84
N ASN A 857 -36.56 10.74 -52.04
CA ASN A 857 -37.16 9.42 -52.25
C ASN A 857 -36.34 8.31 -51.57
N ALA A 858 -35.02 8.43 -51.49
CA ALA A 858 -34.18 7.47 -50.77
C ALA A 858 -34.51 7.47 -49.26
N ILE A 859 -34.62 8.65 -48.65
CA ILE A 859 -34.99 8.78 -47.24
C ILE A 859 -36.39 8.23 -46.97
N LEU A 860 -37.36 8.56 -47.83
CA LEU A 860 -38.74 8.05 -47.70
C LEU A 860 -38.80 6.52 -47.85
N PHE A 861 -38.07 5.97 -48.82
CA PHE A 861 -37.96 4.53 -49.02
C PHE A 861 -37.41 3.80 -47.79
N PHE A 862 -36.31 4.30 -47.20
CA PHE A 862 -35.73 3.70 -45.99
C PHE A 862 -36.67 3.78 -44.79
N ARG A 863 -37.42 4.87 -44.64
CA ARG A 863 -38.42 5.03 -43.59
C ARG A 863 -39.56 4.02 -43.75
N ASP A 864 -40.09 3.86 -44.96
CA ASP A 864 -41.22 2.96 -45.22
C ASP A 864 -40.76 1.49 -45.08
N LEU A 865 -39.53 1.17 -45.48
CA LEU A 865 -38.91 -0.14 -45.28
C LEU A 865 -38.66 -0.47 -43.79
N LYS A 866 -38.30 0.53 -42.97
CA LYS A 866 -38.22 0.39 -41.51
C LYS A 866 -39.57 -0.03 -40.92
N LEU A 867 -40.65 0.69 -41.25
CA LEU A 867 -42.01 0.36 -40.80
C LEU A 867 -42.44 -1.05 -41.23
N PHE A 868 -42.11 -1.45 -42.46
CA PHE A 868 -42.38 -2.80 -42.94
C PHE A 868 -41.61 -3.88 -42.16
N LYS A 869 -40.33 -3.64 -41.82
CA LYS A 869 -39.53 -4.56 -40.99
C LYS A 869 -39.99 -4.63 -39.53
N GLU A 870 -40.46 -3.53 -38.96
CA GLU A 870 -41.10 -3.55 -37.65
C GLU A 870 -42.38 -4.39 -37.65
N ALA A 871 -43.17 -4.31 -38.72
CA ALA A 871 -44.31 -5.18 -38.91
C ALA A 871 -43.91 -6.66 -39.12
N GLU A 872 -42.80 -6.94 -39.83
CA GLU A 872 -42.27 -8.31 -40.00
C GLU A 872 -41.98 -8.95 -38.64
N LYS A 873 -41.36 -8.17 -37.75
CA LYS A 873 -41.04 -8.62 -36.39
C LYS A 873 -42.29 -8.92 -35.56
N LYS A 874 -43.38 -8.17 -35.76
CA LYS A 874 -44.62 -8.28 -34.97
C LYS A 874 -45.60 -9.32 -35.50
N PHE A 875 -45.74 -9.44 -36.82
CA PHE A 875 -46.75 -10.28 -37.47
C PHE A 875 -46.17 -11.47 -38.25
N GLY A 876 -44.84 -11.57 -38.35
CA GLY A 876 -44.15 -12.67 -39.02
C GLY A 876 -44.13 -12.56 -40.54
N SER A 877 -43.80 -13.65 -41.22
CA SER A 877 -43.61 -13.70 -42.67
C SER A 877 -44.90 -13.64 -43.50
N SER A 878 -46.08 -13.62 -42.87
CA SER A 878 -47.38 -13.50 -43.56
C SER A 878 -47.57 -12.11 -44.20
N ILE A 879 -46.85 -11.09 -43.73
CA ILE A 879 -46.97 -9.73 -44.28
C ILE A 879 -46.49 -9.59 -45.73
N TYR A 880 -45.69 -10.54 -46.22
CA TYR A 880 -45.19 -10.52 -47.60
C TYR A 880 -46.30 -10.83 -48.61
N GLU A 881 -47.42 -11.41 -48.17
CA GLU A 881 -48.61 -11.61 -49.01
C GLU A 881 -49.20 -10.27 -49.50
N PHE A 882 -49.04 -9.18 -48.74
CA PHE A 882 -49.46 -7.83 -49.18
C PHE A 882 -48.63 -7.29 -50.36
N LEU A 883 -47.42 -7.83 -50.59
CA LEU A 883 -46.59 -7.53 -51.76
C LEU A 883 -46.91 -8.47 -52.94
N GLY A 884 -47.70 -9.53 -52.73
CA GLY A 884 -47.92 -10.58 -53.71
C GLY A 884 -46.66 -11.42 -54.02
N MET A 885 -45.66 -11.41 -53.13
CA MET A 885 -44.36 -12.08 -53.33
C MET A 885 -43.92 -12.82 -52.06
N THR A 886 -43.04 -13.81 -52.21
CA THR A 886 -42.35 -14.44 -51.08
C THR A 886 -41.21 -13.56 -50.56
N LYS A 887 -40.80 -13.77 -49.30
CA LYS A 887 -39.65 -13.07 -48.69
C LYS A 887 -38.38 -13.15 -49.54
N ARG A 888 -38.11 -14.31 -50.15
CA ARG A 888 -36.92 -14.51 -51.01
C ARG A 888 -37.02 -13.72 -52.30
N GLU A 889 -38.20 -13.66 -52.91
CA GLU A 889 -38.44 -12.87 -54.13
C GLU A 889 -38.34 -11.37 -53.86
N PHE A 890 -38.88 -10.89 -52.74
CA PHE A 890 -38.74 -9.49 -52.34
C PHE A 890 -37.26 -9.11 -52.06
N GLU A 891 -36.51 -9.97 -51.36
CA GLU A 891 -35.07 -9.77 -51.15
C GLU A 891 -34.28 -9.77 -52.47
N PHE A 892 -34.70 -10.58 -53.44
CA PHE A 892 -34.12 -10.58 -54.78
C PHE A 892 -34.43 -9.28 -55.53
N VAL A 893 -35.66 -8.77 -55.51
CA VAL A 893 -36.03 -7.48 -56.11
C VAL A 893 -35.20 -6.35 -55.54
N LEU A 894 -35.00 -6.31 -54.22
CA LEU A 894 -34.14 -5.31 -53.57
C LEU A 894 -32.66 -5.43 -53.98
N SER A 895 -32.16 -6.64 -54.25
CA SER A 895 -30.77 -6.86 -54.67
C SER A 895 -30.46 -6.39 -56.09
N GLN A 896 -31.50 -6.29 -56.95
CA GLN A 896 -31.36 -5.83 -58.33
C GLN A 896 -31.42 -4.30 -58.46
N LEU A 897 -31.76 -3.58 -57.39
CA LEU A 897 -31.79 -2.13 -57.41
C LEU A 897 -30.36 -1.54 -57.47
N PRO A 898 -30.12 -0.48 -58.27
CA PRO A 898 -28.86 0.25 -58.21
C PRO A 898 -28.64 0.82 -56.80
N SER A 899 -27.39 0.87 -56.34
CA SER A 899 -27.10 1.33 -54.98
C SER A 899 -27.67 2.74 -54.77
N VAL A 900 -28.68 2.82 -53.90
CA VAL A 900 -29.45 4.05 -53.61
C VAL A 900 -28.52 5.17 -53.09
N THR A 901 -27.33 4.82 -52.58
CA THR A 901 -26.27 5.74 -52.11
C THR A 901 -25.60 6.57 -53.21
N GLN A 902 -25.82 6.25 -54.50
CA GLN A 902 -25.26 7.02 -55.61
C GLN A 902 -25.87 8.41 -55.74
N TYR A 903 -27.08 8.62 -55.20
CA TYR A 903 -27.86 9.85 -55.40
C TYR A 903 -27.77 10.85 -54.25
N ILE A 904 -27.10 10.51 -53.15
CA ILE A 904 -27.03 11.33 -51.92
C ILE A 904 -25.84 12.27 -52.01
N SER A 905 -26.06 13.58 -51.82
CA SER A 905 -25.01 14.59 -51.99
C SER A 905 -24.01 14.64 -50.82
N GLN A 906 -22.75 14.95 -51.14
CA GLN A 906 -21.72 15.28 -50.15
C GLN A 906 -22.11 16.60 -49.48
N THR A 907 -22.50 16.58 -48.21
CA THR A 907 -22.49 17.78 -47.39
C THR A 907 -21.03 18.20 -47.16
N LYS A 908 -20.76 19.49 -47.41
CA LYS A 908 -19.45 20.13 -47.20
C LYS A 908 -19.03 20.15 -45.74
#